data_AF-A0AAN8EVJ0-F1
#
_entry.id   AF-A0AAN8EVJ0-F1
#
_cell.length_a   1.000
_cell.length_b   1.000
_cell.length_c   1.000
_cell.angle_alpha   90.00
_cell.angle_beta   90.00
_cell.angle_gamma   90.00
#
_symmetry.space_group_name_H-M   'P 1'
#
loop_
_entity.id
_entity.type
_entity.pdbx_description
1 polymer ?
#
loop_
_entity_poly.entity_id
_entity_poly.type
_entity_poly.pdbx_seq_one_letter_code
_entity_poly.pdbx_strand_id
1 'polypeptide(L)'
;MIELINDDYADFVHLSSNLVSLQSTIDKIENDMNTIWTEFESSTCEAVRTAERVESFCVELSQNRASQVEIRQRISFLSALQRLCNLINNVPESVGALWLEKVSSCLVDASSYKENLAEDSRESKMLSKLLTRLETVLCDEGVRSASEDCASLPHVLSLLSLANCTHSLTARLVSDLIYPKLVQPAKDHYEMLKEVFSGVNKMRANWNEILGPKYSGQVQAFLEQTLLTFLLTFIDKCMGTVAVPTNTSMFHRCFTKTQEFVENWPPHPHSRAMLKAIRDKFNLIVYFKLVTHKAVRQVDNEMAPESLNFSMNSELLEGGVVCNVSSTILRTVENVWGDDVFLYPITDKLWDFTLRLLGKHLAWARSLIDAATSDPSSELGGVESWRALLCVRHDLSTVASKVFDMALEQLWPKLTDLNVDTSLFGQCLTRFNLLVDAECGKIDDQVVKLVSASLAKEFDCVSDVPKQYRWTKKPSPSTPSSYIFAAHTKFDDFVKELSKRNQPKADQLARSALTASYIRLVTKAGEVLDSVDATGSSLSRFKRKAGTLDGTSDDDKIRTQIYRDLSFCEAKGSEMNIVVEGMSKLIQRSRPESSETNPNGNVRETTPVPSENPEPSITEEVTETAPDISELDENLNPSDQKAKSCGPKPEQQGDTTSADPSALAYWVDMAATWADIQRLVSDLQRVQLSQSSKKLSEANCVEVVSKLIQRSLINVVFTRDGHSYITQKHLATEVDDKIRGRLAEIAAAQQNAAAQSQKKSLAQLQQRTQGLYSSICMFELASSSFPDSLRDELRQYLLRTMGTDLANAALSCASGTENAGQLKEKQREETIASLPSALRDSISSLYSSLRGDDIDAFHSAVFDLSSPAALSISLKQPDAKTRAEVLESYVAELKEQVVGQTEAAAVLLSCVLYLLAKHGKPVTASGRFVAQLVPQLDGIVEQTLYDRLVTVQRLVVKCLKN
;
A
#
# COMPACT_ATOMS: atom_id res chain seq x y z
N MET A 1 87.19 -1.45 -89.45
CA MET A 1 85.77 -1.84 -89.61
C MET A 1 85.59 -3.33 -89.39
N ILE A 2 86.16 -4.22 -90.21
CA ILE A 2 86.08 -5.68 -89.96
C ILE A 2 86.72 -6.05 -88.61
N GLU A 3 87.87 -5.45 -88.27
CA GLU A 3 88.51 -5.66 -86.95
C GLU A 3 87.61 -5.24 -85.79
N LEU A 4 87.05 -4.02 -85.81
CA LEU A 4 86.04 -3.57 -84.83
C LEU A 4 84.85 -4.55 -84.69
N ILE A 5 84.33 -5.08 -85.80
CA ILE A 5 83.24 -6.07 -85.76
C ILE A 5 83.70 -7.39 -85.13
N ASN A 6 84.96 -7.79 -85.30
CA ASN A 6 85.51 -8.98 -84.66
C ASN A 6 85.79 -8.77 -83.17
N ASP A 7 86.25 -7.58 -82.76
CA ASP A 7 86.46 -7.22 -81.36
C ASP A 7 85.12 -7.12 -80.62
N ASP A 8 84.13 -6.41 -81.18
CA ASP A 8 82.75 -6.36 -80.67
C ASP A 8 82.13 -7.76 -80.54
N TYR A 9 82.42 -8.66 -81.49
CA TYR A 9 81.96 -10.06 -81.45
C TYR A 9 82.69 -10.90 -80.39
N ALA A 10 83.99 -10.68 -80.18
CA ALA A 10 84.75 -11.34 -79.12
C ALA A 10 84.25 -10.93 -77.73
N ASP A 11 84.00 -9.64 -77.51
CA ASP A 11 83.40 -9.14 -76.27
C ASP A 11 81.96 -9.64 -76.08
N PHE A 12 81.16 -9.74 -77.14
CA PHE A 12 79.82 -10.35 -77.07
C PHE A 12 79.88 -11.85 -76.71
N VAL A 13 80.84 -12.61 -77.24
CA VAL A 13 81.07 -14.02 -76.89
C VAL A 13 81.55 -14.16 -75.44
N HIS A 14 82.44 -13.28 -74.96
CA HIS A 14 82.86 -13.28 -73.56
C HIS A 14 81.71 -12.90 -72.60
N LEU A 15 80.90 -11.89 -72.95
CA LEU A 15 79.78 -11.45 -72.13
C LEU A 15 78.69 -12.54 -72.06
N SER A 16 78.35 -13.18 -73.18
CA SER A 16 77.38 -14.27 -73.22
C SER A 16 77.88 -15.53 -72.51
N SER A 17 79.17 -15.88 -72.61
CA SER A 17 79.77 -16.97 -71.83
C SER A 17 79.70 -16.71 -70.32
N ASN A 18 80.03 -15.48 -69.89
CA ASN A 18 79.92 -15.08 -68.49
C ASN A 18 78.46 -15.12 -67.99
N LEU A 19 77.50 -14.64 -68.78
CA LEU A 19 76.06 -14.70 -68.45
C LEU A 19 75.55 -16.14 -68.31
N VAL A 20 75.98 -17.07 -69.17
CA VAL A 20 75.63 -18.50 -69.04
C VAL A 20 76.23 -19.10 -67.75
N SER A 21 77.45 -18.73 -67.36
CA SER A 21 78.02 -19.15 -66.08
C SER A 21 77.25 -18.60 -64.88
N LEU A 22 76.78 -17.35 -64.97
CA LEU A 22 75.99 -16.69 -63.93
C LEU A 22 74.63 -17.37 -63.77
N GLN A 23 73.96 -17.71 -64.88
CA GLN A 23 72.71 -18.47 -64.87
C GLN A 23 72.90 -19.81 -64.13
N SER A 24 73.95 -20.57 -64.45
CA SER A 24 74.23 -21.84 -63.76
C SER A 24 74.46 -21.67 -62.24
N THR A 25 75.01 -20.54 -61.79
CA THR A 25 75.09 -20.25 -60.34
C THR A 25 73.76 -19.83 -59.72
N ILE A 26 72.89 -19.14 -60.47
CA ILE A 26 71.52 -18.81 -60.04
C ILE A 26 70.68 -20.08 -59.93
N ASP A 27 70.67 -20.91 -60.97
CA ASP A 27 70.00 -22.22 -60.99
C ASP A 27 70.44 -23.09 -59.80
N LYS A 28 71.74 -23.05 -59.46
CA LYS A 28 72.24 -23.79 -58.29
C LYS A 28 71.72 -23.20 -56.98
N ILE A 29 71.77 -21.88 -56.79
CA ILE A 29 71.27 -21.23 -55.57
C ILE A 29 69.76 -21.48 -55.41
N GLU A 30 68.99 -21.48 -56.50
CA GLU A 30 67.58 -21.84 -56.49
C GLU A 30 67.35 -23.30 -56.04
N ASN A 31 68.11 -24.26 -56.58
CA ASN A 31 68.04 -25.66 -56.16
C ASN A 31 68.48 -25.88 -54.69
N ASP A 32 69.59 -25.26 -54.27
CA ASP A 32 70.08 -25.33 -52.89
C ASP A 32 69.05 -24.72 -51.91
N MET A 33 68.44 -23.57 -52.27
CA MET A 33 67.40 -22.90 -51.45
C MET A 33 66.09 -23.69 -51.41
N ASN A 34 65.64 -24.25 -52.53
CA ASN A 34 64.48 -25.14 -52.57
C ASN A 34 64.69 -26.39 -51.71
N THR A 35 65.90 -26.98 -51.76
CA THR A 35 66.25 -28.14 -50.94
C THR A 35 66.16 -27.79 -49.44
N ILE A 36 66.84 -26.72 -49.01
CA ILE A 36 66.80 -26.22 -47.62
C ILE A 36 65.37 -25.90 -47.19
N TRP A 37 64.53 -25.34 -48.07
CA TRP A 37 63.12 -25.06 -47.77
C TRP A 37 62.34 -26.35 -47.52
N THR A 38 62.51 -27.39 -48.35
CA THR A 38 61.83 -28.68 -48.14
C THR A 38 62.30 -29.42 -46.88
N GLU A 39 63.59 -29.31 -46.52
CA GLU A 39 64.11 -29.85 -45.25
C GLU A 39 63.53 -29.09 -44.04
N PHE A 40 63.44 -27.75 -44.12
CA PHE A 40 62.85 -26.91 -43.09
C PHE A 40 61.34 -27.15 -42.92
N GLU A 41 60.59 -27.28 -44.02
CA GLU A 41 59.16 -27.60 -44.02
C GLU A 41 58.92 -29.00 -43.41
N SER A 42 59.70 -30.00 -43.80
CA SER A 42 59.64 -31.36 -43.25
C SER A 42 59.92 -31.37 -41.74
N SER A 43 61.02 -30.74 -41.31
CA SER A 43 61.41 -30.64 -39.89
C SER A 43 60.37 -29.88 -39.06
N THR A 44 59.80 -28.81 -39.59
CA THR A 44 58.69 -28.06 -38.95
C THR A 44 57.44 -28.92 -38.83
N CYS A 45 57.11 -29.73 -39.84
CA CYS A 45 55.99 -30.67 -39.81
C CYS A 45 56.19 -31.78 -38.76
N GLU A 46 57.40 -32.31 -38.61
CA GLU A 46 57.72 -33.26 -37.54
C GLU A 46 57.66 -32.62 -36.15
N ALA A 47 58.10 -31.37 -36.00
CA ALA A 47 58.01 -30.62 -34.75
C ALA A 47 56.55 -30.36 -34.34
N VAL A 48 55.68 -29.93 -35.27
CA VAL A 48 54.24 -29.75 -35.05
C VAL A 48 53.59 -31.08 -34.64
N ARG A 49 53.80 -32.15 -35.40
CA ARG A 49 53.32 -33.51 -35.06
C ARG A 49 53.82 -34.01 -33.72
N THR A 50 54.92 -33.48 -33.20
CA THR A 50 55.47 -33.84 -31.88
C THR A 50 54.82 -32.99 -30.78
N ALA A 51 54.55 -31.70 -31.02
CA ALA A 51 53.77 -30.86 -30.14
C ALA A 51 52.34 -31.38 -29.95
N GLU A 52 51.65 -31.77 -31.03
CA GLU A 52 50.30 -32.40 -31.00
C GLU A 52 50.27 -33.66 -30.12
N ARG A 53 51.32 -34.50 -30.20
CA ARG A 53 51.46 -35.70 -29.36
C ARG A 53 51.72 -35.37 -27.89
N VAL A 54 52.51 -34.33 -27.61
CA VAL A 54 52.73 -33.84 -26.24
C VAL A 54 51.46 -33.24 -25.64
N GLU A 55 50.67 -32.49 -26.42
CA GLU A 55 49.38 -31.96 -25.99
C GLU A 55 48.39 -33.09 -25.67
N SER A 56 48.28 -34.10 -26.54
CA SER A 56 47.46 -35.30 -26.31
C SER A 56 47.84 -36.03 -25.01
N PHE A 57 49.14 -36.27 -24.76
CA PHE A 57 49.59 -36.86 -23.50
C PHE A 57 49.36 -35.96 -22.27
N CYS A 58 49.42 -34.63 -22.41
CA CYS A 58 49.08 -33.70 -21.33
C CYS A 58 47.58 -33.77 -20.99
N VAL A 59 46.71 -33.88 -21.99
CA VAL A 59 45.26 -34.10 -21.79
C VAL A 59 45.01 -35.43 -21.10
N GLU A 60 45.60 -36.53 -21.58
CA GLU A 60 45.46 -37.86 -20.96
C GLU A 60 45.97 -37.88 -19.51
N LEU A 61 47.11 -37.24 -19.23
CA LEU A 61 47.68 -37.15 -17.89
C LEU A 61 46.84 -36.27 -16.95
N SER A 62 46.14 -35.25 -17.48
CA SER A 62 45.17 -34.46 -16.70
C SER A 62 43.93 -35.27 -16.32
N GLN A 63 43.40 -36.08 -17.24
CA GLN A 63 42.27 -36.98 -17.00
C GLN A 63 42.63 -38.07 -15.98
N ASN A 64 43.80 -38.70 -16.15
CA ASN A 64 44.32 -39.69 -15.20
C ASN A 64 44.52 -39.10 -13.79
N ARG A 65 44.96 -37.83 -13.66
CA ARG A 65 45.04 -37.14 -12.37
C ARG A 65 43.66 -36.90 -11.75
N ALA A 66 42.65 -36.51 -12.54
CA ALA A 66 41.28 -36.34 -12.06
C ALA A 66 40.71 -37.67 -11.49
N SER A 67 40.84 -38.76 -12.25
CA SER A 67 40.43 -40.10 -11.83
C SER A 67 41.15 -40.57 -10.55
N GLN A 68 42.44 -40.27 -10.40
CA GLN A 68 43.17 -40.57 -9.16
C GLN A 68 42.66 -39.77 -7.95
N VAL A 69 42.23 -38.52 -8.14
CA VAL A 69 41.62 -37.71 -7.07
C VAL A 69 40.27 -38.29 -6.66
N GLU A 70 39.41 -38.64 -7.63
CA GLU A 70 38.11 -39.26 -7.36
C GLU A 70 38.26 -40.56 -6.55
N ILE A 71 39.16 -41.46 -6.98
CA ILE A 71 39.42 -42.74 -6.30
C ILE A 71 39.92 -42.50 -4.87
N ARG A 72 40.85 -41.56 -4.66
CA ARG A 72 41.34 -41.20 -3.31
C ARG A 72 40.23 -40.66 -2.41
N GLN A 73 39.36 -39.80 -2.92
CA GLN A 73 38.21 -39.28 -2.19
C GLN A 73 37.23 -40.40 -1.82
N ARG A 74 36.90 -41.30 -2.76
CA ARG A 74 36.00 -42.45 -2.54
C ARG A 74 36.55 -43.41 -1.48
N ILE A 75 37.86 -43.68 -1.48
CA ILE A 75 38.52 -44.49 -0.43
C ILE A 75 38.43 -43.79 0.93
N SER A 76 38.67 -42.48 1.00
CA SER A 76 38.54 -41.71 2.24
C SER A 76 37.11 -41.78 2.79
N PHE A 77 36.10 -41.56 1.94
CA PHE A 77 34.68 -41.67 2.27
C PHE A 77 34.30 -43.07 2.80
N LEU A 78 34.71 -44.14 2.11
CA LEU A 78 34.44 -45.51 2.58
C LEU A 78 35.11 -45.79 3.93
N SER A 79 36.31 -45.24 4.19
CA SER A 79 36.97 -45.33 5.50
C SER A 79 36.23 -44.54 6.60
N ALA A 80 35.52 -43.46 6.24
CA ALA A 80 34.68 -42.70 7.16
C ALA A 80 33.39 -43.47 7.49
N LEU A 81 32.72 -44.06 6.49
CA LEU A 81 31.57 -44.94 6.72
C LEU A 81 31.94 -46.15 7.59
N GLN A 82 33.11 -46.76 7.39
CA GLN A 82 33.55 -47.89 8.19
C GLN A 82 33.80 -47.50 9.66
N ARG A 83 34.47 -46.37 9.92
CA ARG A 83 34.64 -45.83 11.28
C ARG A 83 33.30 -45.50 11.92
N LEU A 84 32.40 -44.84 11.19
CA LEU A 84 31.06 -44.50 11.67
C LEU A 84 30.23 -45.74 12.01
N CYS A 85 30.26 -46.77 11.15
CA CYS A 85 29.61 -48.06 11.41
C CYS A 85 30.15 -48.72 12.69
N ASN A 86 31.47 -48.70 12.89
CA ASN A 86 32.10 -49.24 14.11
C ASN A 86 31.68 -48.47 15.37
N LEU A 87 31.52 -47.15 15.31
CA LEU A 87 31.03 -46.32 16.43
C LEU A 87 29.55 -46.58 16.74
N ILE A 88 28.70 -46.71 15.71
CA ILE A 88 27.25 -46.95 15.84
C ILE A 88 26.93 -48.40 16.26
N ASN A 89 27.85 -49.34 16.03
CA ASN A 89 27.74 -50.71 16.55
C ASN A 89 28.30 -50.88 17.97
N ASN A 90 28.99 -49.86 18.51
CA ASN A 90 29.57 -49.85 19.87
C ASN A 90 29.25 -48.52 20.56
N VAL A 91 27.94 -48.24 20.74
CA VAL A 91 27.46 -47.05 21.46
C VAL A 91 27.72 -47.25 22.96
N PRO A 92 28.39 -46.33 23.67
CA PRO A 92 28.57 -46.40 25.11
C PRO A 92 27.25 -46.22 25.87
N GLU A 93 27.16 -46.78 27.08
CA GLU A 93 25.98 -46.63 27.97
C GLU A 93 25.68 -45.17 28.35
N SER A 94 26.71 -44.31 28.36
CA SER A 94 26.58 -42.85 28.52
C SER A 94 27.34 -42.14 27.39
N VAL A 95 26.65 -41.29 26.62
CA VAL A 95 27.20 -40.65 25.41
C VAL A 95 28.11 -39.46 25.77
N GLY A 96 29.36 -39.76 26.15
CA GLY A 96 30.37 -38.75 26.49
C GLY A 96 30.88 -37.94 25.29
N ALA A 97 31.37 -36.73 25.55
CA ALA A 97 31.90 -35.80 24.52
C ALA A 97 32.94 -36.46 23.58
N LEU A 98 33.85 -37.27 24.12
CA LEU A 98 34.85 -38.03 23.36
C LEU A 98 34.28 -39.04 22.34
N TRP A 99 33.00 -39.42 22.44
CA TRP A 99 32.31 -40.21 21.42
C TRP A 99 31.66 -39.29 20.37
N LEU A 100 31.03 -38.19 20.82
CA LEU A 100 30.44 -37.17 19.94
C LEU A 100 31.49 -36.52 19.02
N GLU A 101 32.70 -36.24 19.50
CA GLU A 101 33.84 -35.75 18.69
C GLU A 101 34.27 -36.76 17.61
N LYS A 102 34.34 -38.05 17.95
CA LYS A 102 34.71 -39.12 17.01
C LYS A 102 33.65 -39.30 15.92
N VAL A 103 32.37 -39.20 16.29
CA VAL A 103 31.25 -39.14 15.35
C VAL A 103 31.35 -37.89 14.48
N SER A 104 31.68 -36.72 15.05
CA SER A 104 31.86 -35.47 14.31
C SER A 104 32.93 -35.60 13.23
N SER A 105 34.10 -36.14 13.57
CA SER A 105 35.16 -36.41 12.59
C SER A 105 34.67 -37.31 11.45
N CYS A 106 33.97 -38.41 11.77
CA CYS A 106 33.47 -39.32 10.75
C CYS A 106 32.35 -38.71 9.89
N LEU A 107 31.49 -37.86 10.45
CA LEU A 107 30.47 -37.13 9.71
C LEU A 107 31.07 -36.03 8.82
N VAL A 108 32.09 -35.29 9.27
CA VAL A 108 32.76 -34.29 8.43
C VAL A 108 33.47 -34.97 7.25
N ASP A 109 34.22 -36.04 7.51
CA ASP A 109 34.89 -36.83 6.47
C ASP A 109 33.86 -37.41 5.47
N ALA A 110 32.71 -37.92 5.93
CA ALA A 110 31.66 -38.45 5.06
C ALA A 110 30.92 -37.36 4.27
N SER A 111 30.61 -36.23 4.91
CA SER A 111 29.91 -35.09 4.28
C SER A 111 30.74 -34.44 3.18
N SER A 112 32.07 -34.42 3.31
CA SER A 112 32.98 -33.86 2.29
C SER A 112 32.92 -34.55 0.91
N TYR A 113 32.31 -35.73 0.82
CA TYR A 113 32.09 -36.47 -0.43
C TYR A 113 30.60 -36.59 -0.80
N LYS A 114 29.69 -36.03 0.01
CA LYS A 114 28.23 -36.18 -0.14
C LYS A 114 27.71 -35.61 -1.46
N GLU A 115 28.29 -34.51 -1.94
CA GLU A 115 27.92 -33.82 -3.17
C GLU A 115 28.36 -34.59 -4.44
N ASN A 116 29.36 -35.48 -4.32
CA ASN A 116 29.88 -36.30 -5.43
C ASN A 116 29.21 -37.68 -5.53
N LEU A 117 28.19 -37.96 -4.72
CA LEU A 117 27.47 -39.24 -4.72
C LEU A 117 26.21 -39.18 -5.60
N ALA A 118 26.15 -40.06 -6.60
CA ALA A 118 24.89 -40.36 -7.27
C ALA A 118 23.86 -40.88 -6.26
N GLU A 119 22.66 -40.30 -6.25
CA GLU A 119 21.64 -40.49 -5.20
C GLU A 119 21.29 -41.97 -4.96
N ASP A 120 21.21 -42.75 -6.03
CA ASP A 120 20.82 -44.16 -6.03
C ASP A 120 21.98 -45.15 -5.72
N SER A 121 23.20 -44.65 -5.47
CA SER A 121 24.40 -45.47 -5.22
C SER A 121 24.29 -46.36 -3.97
N ARG A 122 25.04 -47.48 -3.96
CA ARG A 122 25.14 -48.37 -2.79
C ARG A 122 25.74 -47.64 -1.59
N GLU A 123 26.66 -46.73 -1.86
CA GLU A 123 27.30 -45.80 -0.94
C GLU A 123 26.30 -44.83 -0.30
N SER A 124 25.47 -44.14 -1.08
CA SER A 124 24.35 -43.32 -0.59
C SER A 124 23.38 -44.13 0.29
N LYS A 125 23.01 -45.33 -0.16
CA LYS A 125 22.13 -46.28 0.56
C LYS A 125 22.77 -46.90 1.82
N MET A 126 24.09 -46.78 1.99
CA MET A 126 24.79 -47.14 3.22
C MET A 126 24.90 -45.95 4.18
N LEU A 127 25.27 -44.76 3.67
CA LEU A 127 25.34 -43.53 4.43
C LEU A 127 23.98 -43.19 5.07
N SER A 128 22.89 -43.21 4.29
CA SER A 128 21.53 -42.98 4.79
C SER A 128 21.15 -43.92 5.94
N LYS A 129 21.38 -45.24 5.80
CA LYS A 129 21.13 -46.22 6.87
C LYS A 129 21.97 -46.00 8.14
N LEU A 130 23.21 -45.52 8.00
CA LEU A 130 24.04 -45.14 9.14
C LEU A 130 23.53 -43.84 9.78
N LEU A 131 23.13 -42.85 8.98
CA LEU A 131 22.55 -41.60 9.47
C LEU A 131 21.25 -41.85 10.26
N THR A 132 20.32 -42.67 9.77
CA THR A 132 19.08 -42.98 10.52
C THR A 132 19.36 -43.69 11.85
N ARG A 133 20.36 -44.58 11.92
CA ARG A 133 20.77 -45.21 13.20
C ARG A 133 21.51 -44.25 14.13
N LEU A 134 22.21 -43.26 13.59
CA LEU A 134 22.87 -42.23 14.40
C LEU A 134 21.85 -41.21 14.92
N GLU A 135 20.89 -40.84 14.09
CA GLU A 135 19.81 -39.90 14.37
C GLU A 135 19.01 -40.33 15.59
N THR A 136 18.62 -41.61 15.71
CA THR A 136 17.92 -42.11 16.91
C THR A 136 18.78 -41.95 18.17
N VAL A 137 20.05 -42.38 18.14
CA VAL A 137 20.98 -42.28 19.27
C VAL A 137 21.22 -40.82 19.69
N LEU A 138 21.42 -39.91 18.73
CA LEU A 138 21.58 -38.48 18.97
C LEU A 138 20.28 -37.83 19.47
N CYS A 139 19.12 -38.26 19.00
CA CYS A 139 17.85 -37.75 19.48
C CYS A 139 17.56 -38.17 20.92
N ASP A 140 17.79 -39.44 21.27
CA ASP A 140 17.50 -39.95 22.61
C ASP A 140 18.46 -39.35 23.65
N GLU A 141 19.76 -39.22 23.32
CA GLU A 141 20.72 -38.45 24.13
C GLU A 141 20.35 -36.96 24.21
N GLY A 142 19.85 -36.36 23.12
CA GLY A 142 19.38 -34.98 23.10
C GLY A 142 18.16 -34.74 23.99
N VAL A 143 17.23 -35.70 24.04
CA VAL A 143 16.07 -35.70 24.95
C VAL A 143 16.51 -35.85 26.40
N ARG A 144 17.42 -36.79 26.70
CA ARG A 144 18.01 -36.94 28.05
C ARG A 144 18.67 -35.62 28.49
N SER A 145 19.58 -35.09 27.67
CA SER A 145 20.30 -33.83 27.89
C SER A 145 19.33 -32.67 28.20
N ALA A 146 18.34 -32.44 27.34
CA ALA A 146 17.36 -31.37 27.52
C ALA A 146 16.42 -31.57 28.73
N SER A 147 16.37 -32.77 29.31
CA SER A 147 15.59 -33.10 30.50
C SER A 147 16.36 -32.99 31.83
N GLU A 148 17.71 -33.00 31.76
CA GLU A 148 18.64 -33.06 32.89
C GLU A 148 19.60 -31.86 32.90
N ASP A 149 20.78 -31.99 32.29
CA ASP A 149 21.93 -31.07 32.45
C ASP A 149 22.18 -30.13 31.25
N CYS A 150 21.51 -30.38 30.13
CA CYS A 150 21.72 -29.75 28.82
C CYS A 150 23.19 -29.74 28.32
N ALA A 151 24.09 -30.55 28.89
CA ALA A 151 25.54 -30.40 28.72
C ALA A 151 26.04 -30.91 27.36
N SER A 152 25.47 -32.01 26.88
CA SER A 152 25.72 -32.61 25.57
C SER A 152 24.92 -31.97 24.44
N LEU A 153 23.81 -31.29 24.75
CA LEU A 153 22.86 -30.73 23.77
C LEU A 153 23.52 -29.87 22.66
N PRO A 154 24.48 -28.96 22.93
CA PRO A 154 25.12 -28.17 21.85
C PRO A 154 25.89 -29.04 20.85
N HIS A 155 26.55 -30.11 21.33
CA HIS A 155 27.30 -31.05 20.49
C HIS A 155 26.32 -31.90 19.67
N VAL A 156 25.26 -32.43 20.31
CA VAL A 156 24.18 -33.16 19.64
C VAL A 156 23.54 -32.33 18.54
N LEU A 157 23.25 -31.05 18.80
CA LEU A 157 22.69 -30.13 17.80
C LEU A 157 23.64 -29.89 16.62
N SER A 158 24.94 -29.72 16.86
CA SER A 158 25.91 -29.55 15.78
C SER A 158 26.01 -30.79 14.87
N LEU A 159 25.97 -31.99 15.46
CA LEU A 159 25.98 -33.27 14.74
C LEU A 159 24.68 -33.47 13.94
N LEU A 160 23.53 -33.18 14.53
CA LEU A 160 22.24 -33.26 13.84
C LEU A 160 22.11 -32.21 12.73
N SER A 161 22.71 -31.02 12.89
CA SER A 161 22.79 -30.02 11.82
C SER A 161 23.68 -30.49 10.68
N LEU A 162 24.79 -31.16 10.97
CA LEU A 162 25.67 -31.75 9.95
C LEU A 162 25.03 -32.96 9.23
N ALA A 163 24.20 -33.73 9.94
CA ALA A 163 23.38 -34.80 9.37
C ALA A 163 22.16 -34.29 8.58
N ASN A 164 21.71 -33.05 8.84
CA ASN A 164 20.45 -32.44 8.39
C ASN A 164 19.17 -33.03 9.04
N CYS A 165 19.27 -33.54 10.27
CA CYS A 165 18.20 -34.22 11.01
C CYS A 165 17.74 -33.48 12.28
N THR A 166 17.95 -32.16 12.38
CA THR A 166 17.54 -31.34 13.55
C THR A 166 16.04 -31.41 13.84
N HIS A 167 15.22 -31.53 12.80
CA HIS A 167 13.76 -31.67 12.89
C HIS A 167 13.32 -32.93 13.67
N SER A 168 14.10 -34.00 13.63
CA SER A 168 13.81 -35.24 14.36
C SER A 168 13.97 -35.06 15.86
N LEU A 169 15.02 -34.35 16.31
CA LEU A 169 15.17 -33.99 17.72
C LEU A 169 14.05 -33.04 18.18
N THR A 170 13.63 -32.08 17.34
CA THR A 170 12.44 -31.26 17.63
C THR A 170 11.21 -32.14 17.86
N ALA A 171 10.94 -33.11 16.98
CA ALA A 171 9.80 -34.01 17.13
C ALA A 171 9.89 -34.90 18.39
N ARG A 172 11.07 -35.45 18.70
CA ARG A 172 11.31 -36.28 19.89
C ARG A 172 11.19 -35.46 21.19
N LEU A 173 11.72 -34.23 21.24
CA LEU A 173 11.55 -33.32 22.38
C LEU A 173 10.09 -32.92 22.60
N VAL A 174 9.35 -32.61 21.53
CA VAL A 174 7.91 -32.30 21.62
C VAL A 174 7.14 -33.51 22.15
N SER A 175 7.41 -34.71 21.61
CA SER A 175 6.75 -35.98 21.95
C SER A 175 6.99 -36.43 23.39
N ASP A 176 8.26 -36.56 23.80
CA ASP A 176 8.65 -37.32 24.98
C ASP A 176 8.93 -36.43 26.20
N LEU A 177 9.28 -35.16 25.99
CA LEU A 177 9.70 -34.25 27.05
C LEU A 177 8.69 -33.12 27.31
N ILE A 178 8.26 -32.41 26.26
CA ILE A 178 7.45 -31.20 26.41
C ILE A 178 5.97 -31.55 26.60
N TYR A 179 5.37 -32.30 25.67
CA TYR A 179 3.94 -32.61 25.73
C TYR A 179 3.53 -33.34 27.03
N PRO A 180 4.26 -34.37 27.53
CA PRO A 180 3.89 -35.07 28.76
C PRO A 180 4.09 -34.26 30.04
N LYS A 181 5.02 -33.28 30.03
CA LYS A 181 5.23 -32.37 31.18
C LYS A 181 4.22 -31.23 31.22
N LEU A 182 3.83 -30.68 30.07
CA LEU A 182 3.07 -29.43 29.99
C LEU A 182 1.56 -29.61 29.73
N VAL A 183 1.13 -30.68 29.06
CA VAL A 183 -0.29 -30.89 28.71
C VAL A 183 -0.94 -31.83 29.72
N GLN A 184 -1.69 -31.25 30.67
CA GLN A 184 -2.46 -31.99 31.68
C GLN A 184 -3.98 -31.69 31.57
N PRO A 185 -4.86 -32.60 32.05
CA PRO A 185 -6.30 -32.36 32.05
C PRO A 185 -6.67 -31.18 32.97
N ALA A 186 -7.25 -30.13 32.39
CA ALA A 186 -7.73 -28.95 33.11
C ALA A 186 -9.26 -28.87 33.13
N LYS A 187 -9.81 -27.96 33.95
CA LYS A 187 -11.26 -27.75 34.10
C LYS A 187 -11.94 -27.27 32.82
N ASP A 188 -11.26 -26.43 32.03
CA ASP A 188 -11.69 -25.99 30.71
C ASP A 188 -10.47 -25.69 29.82
N HIS A 189 -10.73 -25.40 28.53
CA HIS A 189 -9.68 -25.11 27.54
C HIS A 189 -8.90 -23.81 27.83
N TYR A 190 -9.47 -22.85 28.56
CA TYR A 190 -8.78 -21.59 28.90
C TYR A 190 -7.74 -21.81 30.00
N GLU A 191 -8.11 -22.53 31.06
CA GLU A 191 -7.17 -22.89 32.11
C GLU A 191 -6.09 -23.86 31.57
N MET A 192 -6.43 -24.77 30.64
CA MET A 192 -5.43 -25.60 29.94
C MET A 192 -4.41 -24.74 29.17
N LEU A 193 -4.89 -23.79 28.35
CA LEU A 193 -4.04 -22.89 27.56
C LEU A 193 -3.12 -22.04 28.47
N LYS A 194 -3.68 -21.52 29.57
CA LYS A 194 -2.99 -20.68 30.56
C LYS A 194 -1.88 -21.45 31.29
N GLU A 195 -2.15 -22.67 31.76
CA GLU A 195 -1.11 -23.51 32.38
C GLU A 195 -0.06 -23.97 31.38
N VAL A 196 -0.43 -24.28 30.13
CA VAL A 196 0.52 -24.60 29.06
C VAL A 196 1.46 -23.42 28.77
N PHE A 197 0.94 -22.18 28.62
CA PHE A 197 1.78 -20.99 28.45
C PHE A 197 2.66 -20.72 29.68
N SER A 198 2.13 -20.89 30.89
CA SER A 198 2.90 -20.79 32.14
C SER A 198 4.06 -21.80 32.16
N GLY A 199 3.77 -23.05 31.79
CA GLY A 199 4.72 -24.15 31.69
C GLY A 199 5.81 -23.93 30.66
N VAL A 200 5.47 -23.43 29.46
CA VAL A 200 6.45 -23.08 28.42
C VAL A 200 7.41 -21.98 28.91
N ASN A 201 6.89 -20.93 29.56
CA ASN A 201 7.72 -19.85 30.08
C ASN A 201 8.62 -20.32 31.24
N LYS A 202 8.12 -21.15 32.16
CA LYS A 202 8.92 -21.81 33.20
C LYS A 202 10.03 -22.68 32.60
N MET A 203 9.72 -23.48 31.57
CA MET A 203 10.66 -24.38 30.91
C MET A 203 11.76 -23.62 30.16
N ARG A 204 11.41 -22.51 29.48
CA ARG A 204 12.39 -21.59 28.87
C ARG A 204 13.30 -20.93 29.91
N ALA A 205 12.75 -20.47 31.03
CA ALA A 205 13.53 -19.88 32.11
C ALA A 205 14.53 -20.89 32.72
N ASN A 206 14.06 -22.11 33.01
CA ASN A 206 14.89 -23.20 33.53
C ASN A 206 16.05 -23.57 32.59
N TRP A 207 15.80 -23.68 31.27
CA TRP A 207 16.89 -23.92 30.30
C TRP A 207 17.89 -22.77 30.22
N ASN A 208 17.44 -21.51 30.31
CA ASN A 208 18.32 -20.35 30.36
C ASN A 208 19.18 -20.33 31.64
N GLU A 209 18.62 -20.75 32.78
CA GLU A 209 19.35 -20.87 34.05
C GLU A 209 20.40 -21.99 34.03
N ILE A 210 20.04 -23.19 33.54
CA ILE A 210 20.95 -24.36 33.46
C ILE A 210 22.10 -24.13 32.47
N LEU A 211 21.82 -23.55 31.29
CA LEU A 211 22.84 -23.32 30.27
C LEU A 211 23.65 -22.03 30.48
N GLY A 212 23.06 -21.02 31.15
CA GLY A 212 23.68 -19.72 31.40
C GLY A 212 24.27 -19.11 30.12
N PRO A 213 25.59 -18.79 30.05
CA PRO A 213 26.20 -18.21 28.85
C PRO A 213 26.16 -19.13 27.61
N LYS A 214 25.92 -20.43 27.77
CA LYS A 214 25.70 -21.37 26.65
C LYS A 214 24.30 -21.27 26.04
N TYR A 215 23.37 -20.57 26.69
CA TYR A 215 22.04 -20.26 26.13
C TYR A 215 22.13 -19.09 25.14
N SER A 216 22.80 -19.32 24.02
CA SER A 216 23.07 -18.29 23.02
C SER A 216 23.11 -18.86 21.60
N GLY A 217 22.92 -17.98 20.61
CA GLY A 217 23.00 -18.31 19.19
C GLY A 217 22.07 -19.47 18.78
N GLN A 218 22.64 -20.50 18.16
CA GLN A 218 21.89 -21.64 17.62
C GLN A 218 21.15 -22.47 18.69
N VAL A 219 21.71 -22.59 19.90
CA VAL A 219 21.09 -23.42 20.97
C VAL A 219 19.84 -22.74 21.50
N GLN A 220 19.90 -21.43 21.76
CA GLN A 220 18.71 -20.64 22.12
C GLN A 220 17.66 -20.71 21.00
N ALA A 221 18.06 -20.43 19.75
CA ALA A 221 17.15 -20.40 18.61
C ALA A 221 16.41 -21.74 18.44
N PHE A 222 17.13 -22.86 18.52
CA PHE A 222 16.54 -24.20 18.43
C PHE A 222 15.56 -24.49 19.59
N LEU A 223 15.92 -24.18 20.83
CA LEU A 223 15.07 -24.45 21.99
C LEU A 223 13.79 -23.60 21.99
N GLU A 224 13.89 -22.32 21.62
CA GLU A 224 12.72 -21.46 21.43
C GLU A 224 11.83 -21.94 20.27
N GLN A 225 12.41 -22.27 19.11
CA GLN A 225 11.65 -22.81 17.98
C GLN A 225 10.98 -24.15 18.33
N THR A 226 11.61 -24.98 19.17
CA THR A 226 11.02 -26.24 19.64
C THR A 226 9.80 -25.99 20.54
N LEU A 227 9.87 -25.04 21.47
CA LEU A 227 8.73 -24.65 22.32
C LEU A 227 7.57 -24.04 21.50
N LEU A 228 7.89 -23.20 20.51
CA LEU A 228 6.87 -22.60 19.63
C LEU A 228 6.27 -23.65 18.65
N THR A 229 7.04 -24.67 18.25
CA THR A 229 6.53 -25.84 17.49
C THR A 229 5.58 -26.69 18.34
N PHE A 230 5.91 -26.90 19.61
CA PHE A 230 4.99 -27.51 20.57
C PHE A 230 3.69 -26.70 20.68
N LEU A 231 3.75 -25.37 20.85
CA LEU A 231 2.53 -24.56 20.98
C LEU A 231 1.64 -24.59 19.73
N LEU A 232 2.23 -24.57 18.52
CA LEU A 232 1.48 -24.75 17.27
C LEU A 232 0.74 -26.11 17.25
N THR A 233 1.44 -27.20 17.58
CA THR A 233 0.87 -28.55 17.56
C THR A 233 -0.08 -28.84 18.72
N PHE A 234 0.08 -28.17 19.87
CA PHE A 234 -0.88 -28.15 20.97
C PHE A 234 -2.18 -27.44 20.56
N ILE A 235 -2.10 -26.25 19.93
CA ILE A 235 -3.29 -25.53 19.47
C ILE A 235 -4.06 -26.35 18.43
N ASP A 236 -3.37 -26.96 17.46
CA ASP A 236 -4.00 -27.80 16.43
C ASP A 236 -4.70 -29.04 17.01
N LYS A 237 -4.11 -29.71 18.02
CA LYS A 237 -4.64 -30.95 18.60
C LYS A 237 -5.66 -30.75 19.72
N CYS A 238 -5.44 -29.76 20.58
CA CYS A 238 -6.16 -29.60 21.85
C CYS A 238 -7.11 -28.39 21.84
N MET A 239 -6.87 -27.38 20.99
CA MET A 239 -7.62 -26.12 20.98
C MET A 239 -8.48 -25.92 19.72
N GLY A 240 -8.58 -26.91 18.81
CA GLY A 240 -9.28 -26.73 17.53
C GLY A 240 -10.74 -26.26 17.63
N THR A 241 -11.46 -26.68 18.69
CA THR A 241 -12.84 -26.27 19.03
C THR A 241 -12.97 -24.84 19.57
N VAL A 242 -11.84 -24.22 19.91
CA VAL A 242 -11.70 -22.83 20.39
C VAL A 242 -11.07 -21.97 19.30
N ALA A 243 -10.08 -22.47 18.56
CA ALA A 243 -9.44 -21.78 17.44
C ALA A 243 -10.43 -21.54 16.28
N VAL A 244 -11.35 -22.48 16.05
CA VAL A 244 -12.59 -22.23 15.30
C VAL A 244 -13.69 -21.91 16.31
N PRO A 245 -14.16 -20.65 16.42
CA PRO A 245 -15.05 -20.24 17.49
C PRO A 245 -16.41 -20.95 17.41
N THR A 246 -16.73 -21.69 18.46
CA THR A 246 -18.07 -22.23 18.76
C THR A 246 -18.76 -21.46 19.89
N ASN A 247 -17.97 -20.91 20.82
CA ASN A 247 -18.38 -20.01 21.88
C ASN A 247 -17.49 -18.76 21.82
N THR A 248 -18.09 -17.57 21.65
CA THR A 248 -17.38 -16.30 21.47
C THR A 248 -16.60 -15.87 22.72
N SER A 249 -17.18 -16.01 23.92
CA SER A 249 -16.49 -15.66 25.18
C SER A 249 -15.27 -16.55 25.44
N MET A 250 -15.37 -17.86 25.15
CA MET A 250 -14.21 -18.77 25.25
C MET A 250 -13.16 -18.51 24.18
N PHE A 251 -13.55 -18.11 22.96
CA PHE A 251 -12.60 -17.65 21.94
C PHE A 251 -11.86 -16.39 22.41
N HIS A 252 -12.60 -15.36 22.84
CA HIS A 252 -12.03 -14.07 23.27
C HIS A 252 -11.02 -14.26 24.40
N ARG A 253 -11.41 -14.92 25.50
CA ARG A 253 -10.52 -15.17 26.64
C ARG A 253 -9.24 -15.92 26.22
N CYS A 254 -9.36 -16.95 25.38
CA CYS A 254 -8.20 -17.71 24.90
C CYS A 254 -7.33 -16.92 23.92
N PHE A 255 -7.92 -16.12 23.04
CA PHE A 255 -7.19 -15.26 22.10
C PHE A 255 -6.42 -14.17 22.85
N THR A 256 -7.08 -13.46 23.77
CA THR A 256 -6.46 -12.42 24.60
C THR A 256 -5.29 -12.97 25.42
N LYS A 257 -5.41 -14.16 26.02
CA LYS A 257 -4.29 -14.83 26.72
C LYS A 257 -3.16 -15.25 25.77
N THR A 258 -3.47 -15.57 24.51
CA THR A 258 -2.48 -15.88 23.47
C THR A 258 -1.75 -14.62 22.99
N GLN A 259 -2.45 -13.49 22.86
CA GLN A 259 -1.87 -12.20 22.53
C GLN A 259 -0.93 -11.72 23.65
N GLU A 260 -1.37 -11.78 24.91
CA GLU A 260 -0.54 -11.48 26.09
C GLU A 260 0.74 -12.34 26.13
N PHE A 261 0.64 -13.64 25.81
CA PHE A 261 1.80 -14.52 25.70
C PHE A 261 2.77 -14.11 24.57
N VAL A 262 2.23 -13.72 23.41
CA VAL A 262 3.04 -13.26 22.26
C VAL A 262 3.74 -11.93 22.54
N GLU A 263 3.07 -11.00 23.21
CA GLU A 263 3.61 -9.68 23.57
C GLU A 263 4.72 -9.77 24.64
N ASN A 264 4.62 -10.74 25.55
CA ASN A 264 5.63 -10.99 26.58
C ASN A 264 6.77 -11.94 26.13
N TRP A 265 6.77 -12.47 24.90
CA TRP A 265 7.87 -13.29 24.40
C TRP A 265 9.05 -12.41 23.91
N PRO A 266 10.31 -12.68 24.33
CA PRO A 266 11.43 -11.82 23.95
C PRO A 266 11.65 -11.67 22.43
N PRO A 267 11.97 -10.44 21.95
CA PRO A 267 11.91 -10.07 20.54
C PRO A 267 13.12 -10.59 19.74
N HIS A 268 13.14 -11.89 19.46
CA HIS A 268 14.15 -12.52 18.61
C HIS A 268 13.65 -12.66 17.16
N PRO A 269 14.48 -12.39 16.13
CA PRO A 269 14.05 -12.48 14.72
C PRO A 269 13.50 -13.85 14.33
N HIS A 270 14.03 -14.93 14.91
CA HIS A 270 13.63 -16.31 14.62
C HIS A 270 12.30 -16.73 15.28
N SER A 271 11.84 -16.06 16.35
CA SER A 271 10.57 -16.39 17.03
C SER A 271 9.39 -15.65 16.41
N ARG A 272 9.60 -14.41 15.91
CA ARG A 272 8.54 -13.53 15.37
C ARG A 272 7.61 -14.19 14.34
N ALA A 273 8.17 -14.99 13.42
CA ALA A 273 7.37 -15.70 12.40
C ALA A 273 6.47 -16.79 13.02
N MET A 274 6.96 -17.51 14.04
CA MET A 274 6.21 -18.56 14.72
C MET A 274 5.18 -18.01 15.71
N LEU A 275 5.51 -16.93 16.42
CA LEU A 275 4.57 -16.20 17.28
C LEU A 275 3.39 -15.65 16.47
N LYS A 276 3.65 -15.10 15.27
CA LYS A 276 2.59 -14.76 14.31
C LYS A 276 1.77 -15.99 13.93
N ALA A 277 2.42 -17.11 13.55
CA ALA A 277 1.70 -18.33 13.18
C ALA A 277 0.83 -18.90 14.30
N ILE A 278 1.24 -18.79 15.57
CA ILE A 278 0.48 -19.19 16.76
C ILE A 278 -0.80 -18.35 16.90
N ARG A 279 -0.68 -17.03 16.81
CA ARG A 279 -1.83 -16.11 16.87
C ARG A 279 -2.78 -16.31 15.69
N ASP A 280 -2.23 -16.46 14.49
CA ASP A 280 -2.98 -16.57 13.24
C ASP A 280 -3.70 -17.94 13.09
N LYS A 281 -3.53 -18.90 14.04
CA LYS A 281 -4.39 -20.10 14.17
C LYS A 281 -5.84 -19.77 14.50
N PHE A 282 -6.09 -18.68 15.22
CA PHE A 282 -7.43 -18.32 15.70
C PHE A 282 -8.23 -17.63 14.59
N ASN A 283 -9.40 -18.18 14.26
CA ASN A 283 -10.21 -17.69 13.15
C ASN A 283 -11.05 -16.46 13.52
N LEU A 284 -10.35 -15.31 13.57
CA LEU A 284 -10.89 -13.98 13.84
C LEU A 284 -12.04 -13.57 12.90
N ILE A 285 -12.07 -14.08 11.66
CA ILE A 285 -13.13 -13.80 10.68
C ILE A 285 -14.44 -14.50 11.09
N VAL A 286 -14.38 -15.76 11.54
CA VAL A 286 -15.57 -16.47 12.04
C VAL A 286 -15.99 -15.92 13.40
N TYR A 287 -15.05 -15.51 14.26
CA TYR A 287 -15.37 -14.82 15.52
C TYR A 287 -16.17 -13.53 15.28
N PHE A 288 -15.64 -12.62 14.45
CA PHE A 288 -16.31 -11.37 14.08
C PHE A 288 -17.70 -11.61 13.49
N LYS A 289 -17.85 -12.62 12.62
CA LYS A 289 -19.16 -13.02 12.08
C LYS A 289 -20.11 -13.48 13.17
N LEU A 290 -19.70 -14.37 14.08
CA LEU A 290 -20.59 -14.89 15.13
C LEU A 290 -21.05 -13.81 16.12
N VAL A 291 -20.15 -12.88 16.49
CA VAL A 291 -20.46 -11.70 17.31
C VAL A 291 -21.52 -10.83 16.63
N THR A 292 -21.28 -10.41 15.38
CA THR A 292 -22.13 -9.41 14.70
C THR A 292 -23.42 -10.00 14.13
N HIS A 293 -23.44 -11.26 13.70
CA HIS A 293 -24.53 -11.86 12.93
C HIS A 293 -25.88 -11.88 13.66
N LYS A 294 -25.92 -12.06 14.99
CA LYS A 294 -27.18 -11.97 15.76
C LYS A 294 -27.77 -10.56 15.69
N ALA A 295 -26.93 -9.54 15.89
CA ALA A 295 -27.35 -8.15 15.86
C ALA A 295 -27.75 -7.70 14.45
N VAL A 296 -26.99 -8.08 13.42
CA VAL A 296 -27.33 -7.80 12.01
C VAL A 296 -28.71 -8.33 11.65
N ARG A 297 -29.01 -9.60 11.96
CA ARG A 297 -30.34 -10.17 11.70
C ARG A 297 -31.46 -9.44 12.44
N GLN A 298 -31.19 -8.93 13.66
CA GLN A 298 -32.19 -8.17 14.40
C GLN A 298 -32.42 -6.80 13.75
N VAL A 299 -31.35 -6.04 13.47
CA VAL A 299 -31.43 -4.74 12.78
C VAL A 299 -32.14 -4.87 11.43
N ASP A 300 -31.77 -5.86 10.62
CA ASP A 300 -32.31 -6.06 9.28
C ASP A 300 -33.79 -6.48 9.28
N ASN A 301 -34.26 -7.17 10.34
CA ASN A 301 -35.67 -7.48 10.54
C ASN A 301 -36.48 -6.28 11.05
N GLU A 302 -35.87 -5.40 11.85
CA GLU A 302 -36.53 -4.20 12.40
C GLU A 302 -36.57 -3.04 11.37
N MET A 303 -35.74 -3.10 10.32
CA MET A 303 -35.57 -2.06 9.29
C MET A 303 -36.60 -2.04 8.13
N ALA A 304 -37.62 -2.88 8.10
CA ALA A 304 -38.71 -2.70 7.13
C ALA A 304 -39.58 -1.48 7.53
N PRO A 305 -40.09 -0.67 6.58
CA PRO A 305 -41.04 0.40 6.91
C PRO A 305 -42.28 -0.11 7.67
N GLU A 306 -42.75 -1.30 7.31
CA GLU A 306 -43.87 -2.02 7.94
C GLU A 306 -43.55 -2.52 9.36
N SER A 307 -42.27 -2.71 9.71
CA SER A 307 -41.84 -3.14 11.05
C SER A 307 -41.48 -2.00 11.98
N LEU A 308 -41.77 -0.74 11.61
CA LEU A 308 -41.56 0.44 12.47
C LEU A 308 -42.34 0.29 13.79
N ASN A 309 -41.60 0.14 14.89
CA ASN A 309 -42.15 0.04 16.24
C ASN A 309 -41.45 1.02 17.18
N PHE A 310 -42.24 1.66 18.03
CA PHE A 310 -41.78 2.59 19.06
C PHE A 310 -41.68 1.89 20.42
N SER A 311 -40.71 2.30 21.23
CA SER A 311 -40.56 1.81 22.61
C SER A 311 -41.68 2.37 23.49
N MET A 312 -42.44 1.49 24.14
CA MET A 312 -43.54 1.88 25.03
C MET A 312 -43.10 2.64 26.29
N ASN A 313 -41.80 2.63 26.62
CA ASN A 313 -41.24 3.31 27.80
C ASN A 313 -40.99 4.81 27.54
N SER A 314 -42.01 5.53 27.06
CA SER A 314 -41.94 6.96 26.68
C SER A 314 -41.78 7.93 27.87
N GLU A 315 -41.76 7.45 29.12
CA GLU A 315 -41.80 8.28 30.34
C GLU A 315 -40.41 8.70 30.86
N LEU A 316 -39.32 8.28 30.21
CA LEU A 316 -37.93 8.58 30.61
C LEU A 316 -37.15 9.35 29.51
N LEU A 317 -37.78 10.36 28.91
CA LEU A 317 -37.23 11.13 27.78
C LEU A 317 -36.26 12.26 28.19
N GLU A 318 -35.21 11.93 28.94
CA GLU A 318 -33.96 12.69 28.92
C GLU A 318 -32.92 11.93 28.08
N GLY A 319 -32.65 12.41 26.87
CA GLY A 319 -31.60 11.85 25.99
C GLY A 319 -31.85 10.44 25.45
N GLY A 320 -33.08 9.90 25.52
CA GLY A 320 -33.44 8.59 24.98
C GLY A 320 -33.65 8.56 23.45
N VAL A 321 -33.63 7.35 22.87
CA VAL A 321 -34.13 7.06 21.50
C VAL A 321 -35.49 6.35 21.58
N VAL A 322 -36.34 6.58 20.58
CA VAL A 322 -37.77 6.24 20.59
C VAL A 322 -38.08 5.01 19.74
N CYS A 323 -37.43 4.82 18.59
CA CYS A 323 -37.65 3.69 17.70
C CYS A 323 -36.78 2.49 18.09
N ASN A 324 -37.36 1.29 18.03
CA ASN A 324 -36.67 0.05 18.45
C ASN A 324 -35.38 -0.19 17.65
N VAL A 325 -35.40 0.08 16.33
CA VAL A 325 -34.23 0.02 15.42
C VAL A 325 -33.05 0.81 15.99
N SER A 326 -33.28 2.08 16.38
CA SER A 326 -32.25 3.00 16.87
C SER A 326 -31.63 2.52 18.18
N SER A 327 -32.47 1.99 19.09
CA SER A 327 -32.01 1.37 20.34
C SER A 327 -31.19 0.10 20.08
N THR A 328 -31.64 -0.74 19.15
CA THR A 328 -30.90 -1.94 18.74
C THR A 328 -29.56 -1.59 18.09
N ILE A 329 -29.47 -0.53 17.30
CA ILE A 329 -28.21 -0.06 16.70
C ILE A 329 -27.24 0.45 17.76
N LEU A 330 -27.64 1.38 18.64
CA LEU A 330 -26.75 1.92 19.68
C LEU A 330 -26.17 0.81 20.55
N ARG A 331 -27.04 -0.04 21.11
CA ARG A 331 -26.66 -1.23 21.87
C ARG A 331 -25.77 -2.19 21.09
N THR A 332 -25.89 -2.25 19.76
CA THR A 332 -25.01 -3.07 18.93
C THR A 332 -23.61 -2.48 18.79
N VAL A 333 -23.49 -1.15 18.64
CA VAL A 333 -22.19 -0.48 18.60
C VAL A 333 -21.50 -0.60 19.97
N GLU A 334 -22.22 -0.28 21.05
CA GLU A 334 -21.75 -0.43 22.45
C GLU A 334 -21.20 -1.85 22.71
N ASN A 335 -21.99 -2.89 22.44
CA ASN A 335 -21.58 -4.29 22.67
C ASN A 335 -20.40 -4.74 21.80
N VAL A 336 -20.19 -4.14 20.63
CA VAL A 336 -19.10 -4.55 19.72
C VAL A 336 -17.76 -3.90 20.09
N TRP A 337 -17.78 -2.73 20.71
CA TRP A 337 -16.58 -2.04 21.20
C TRP A 337 -16.29 -2.28 22.69
N GLY A 338 -17.21 -2.88 23.45
CA GLY A 338 -17.01 -3.33 24.82
C GLY A 338 -15.94 -4.43 24.98
N ASP A 339 -15.31 -4.49 26.15
CA ASP A 339 -14.08 -5.24 26.36
C ASP A 339 -14.22 -6.78 26.29
N ASP A 340 -15.41 -7.32 26.59
CA ASP A 340 -15.74 -8.75 26.44
C ASP A 340 -15.79 -9.23 24.97
N VAL A 341 -15.76 -8.29 24.02
CA VAL A 341 -15.98 -8.54 22.58
C VAL A 341 -14.85 -7.97 21.72
N PHE A 342 -14.37 -6.78 22.06
CA PHE A 342 -13.30 -6.07 21.35
C PHE A 342 -12.00 -6.89 21.32
N LEU A 343 -11.36 -6.94 20.15
CA LEU A 343 -10.03 -7.50 19.95
C LEU A 343 -9.28 -6.62 18.93
N TYR A 344 -8.07 -6.16 19.27
CA TYR A 344 -7.26 -5.30 18.41
C TYR A 344 -7.12 -5.79 16.94
N PRO A 345 -6.94 -7.09 16.65
CA PRO A 345 -6.76 -7.57 15.26
C PRO A 345 -8.02 -7.62 14.38
N ILE A 346 -9.18 -7.16 14.86
CA ILE A 346 -10.40 -6.99 14.05
C ILE A 346 -10.93 -5.54 14.03
N THR A 347 -10.17 -4.58 14.59
CA THR A 347 -10.57 -3.17 14.70
C THR A 347 -11.02 -2.55 13.38
N ASP A 348 -10.38 -2.94 12.26
CA ASP A 348 -10.77 -2.56 10.90
C ASP A 348 -12.22 -2.98 10.58
N LYS A 349 -12.60 -4.20 10.99
CA LYS A 349 -13.91 -4.80 10.74
C LYS A 349 -14.96 -4.24 11.68
N LEU A 350 -14.60 -3.89 12.91
CA LEU A 350 -15.49 -3.24 13.87
C LEU A 350 -15.83 -1.82 13.43
N TRP A 351 -14.85 -1.08 12.90
CA TRP A 351 -15.04 0.26 12.36
C TRP A 351 -15.92 0.26 11.10
N ASP A 352 -15.58 -0.55 10.09
CA ASP A 352 -16.39 -0.73 8.89
C ASP A 352 -17.81 -1.25 9.22
N PHE A 353 -17.95 -2.12 10.23
CA PHE A 353 -19.26 -2.55 10.74
C PHE A 353 -20.07 -1.40 11.34
N THR A 354 -19.44 -0.55 12.15
CA THR A 354 -20.07 0.62 12.78
C THR A 354 -20.56 1.59 11.71
N LEU A 355 -19.71 1.94 10.73
CA LEU A 355 -20.09 2.81 9.61
C LEU A 355 -21.20 2.19 8.74
N ARG A 356 -21.20 0.87 8.54
CA ARG A 356 -22.28 0.18 7.81
C ARG A 356 -23.62 0.17 8.57
N LEU A 357 -23.62 0.14 9.90
CA LEU A 357 -24.86 0.31 10.69
C LEU A 357 -25.38 1.75 10.61
N LEU A 358 -24.51 2.76 10.76
CA LEU A 358 -24.87 4.17 10.62
C LEU A 358 -25.42 4.48 9.22
N GLY A 359 -24.77 3.98 8.17
CA GLY A 359 -25.24 4.11 6.78
C GLY A 359 -26.59 3.44 6.54
N LYS A 360 -26.85 2.28 7.16
CA LYS A 360 -28.17 1.62 7.13
C LYS A 360 -29.25 2.43 7.86
N HIS A 361 -28.96 3.04 9.02
CA HIS A 361 -29.91 3.90 9.75
C HIS A 361 -30.31 5.12 8.92
N LEU A 362 -29.35 5.76 8.26
CA LEU A 362 -29.59 6.88 7.33
C LEU A 362 -30.42 6.46 6.10
N ALA A 363 -30.17 5.27 5.55
CA ALA A 363 -30.95 4.73 4.44
C ALA A 363 -32.39 4.38 4.84
N TRP A 364 -32.58 3.78 6.02
CA TRP A 364 -33.88 3.49 6.62
C TRP A 364 -34.71 4.76 6.83
N ALA A 365 -34.09 5.82 7.36
CA ALA A 365 -34.75 7.12 7.51
C ALA A 365 -35.25 7.69 6.16
N ARG A 366 -34.46 7.56 5.08
CA ARG A 366 -34.89 7.94 3.72
C ARG A 366 -36.08 7.11 3.24
N SER A 367 -36.05 5.80 3.38
CA SER A 367 -37.17 4.93 2.98
C SER A 367 -38.47 5.23 3.73
N LEU A 368 -38.41 5.75 4.96
CA LEU A 368 -39.60 6.23 5.68
C LEU A 368 -40.12 7.58 5.15
N ILE A 369 -39.26 8.47 4.63
CA ILE A 369 -39.69 9.68 3.90
C ILE A 369 -40.40 9.28 2.60
N ASP A 370 -39.84 8.33 1.85
CA ASP A 370 -40.42 7.85 0.58
C ASP A 370 -41.78 7.18 0.81
N ALA A 371 -41.92 6.35 1.85
CA ALA A 371 -43.19 5.76 2.26
C ALA A 371 -44.24 6.83 2.64
N ALA A 372 -43.86 7.77 3.52
CA ALA A 372 -44.72 8.89 3.92
C ALA A 372 -45.08 9.87 2.79
N THR A 373 -44.35 9.82 1.66
CA THR A 373 -44.64 10.59 0.45
C THR A 373 -45.59 9.83 -0.49
N SER A 374 -45.54 8.50 -0.48
CA SER A 374 -46.29 7.63 -1.39
C SER A 374 -47.77 7.48 -1.01
N ASP A 375 -48.07 7.39 0.29
CA ASP A 375 -49.45 7.48 0.80
C ASP A 375 -49.54 8.45 2.00
N PRO A 376 -49.86 9.73 1.76
CA PRO A 376 -50.05 10.75 2.81
C PRO A 376 -51.23 10.48 3.76
N SER A 377 -52.07 9.47 3.49
CA SER A 377 -53.15 9.00 4.38
C SER A 377 -52.77 7.75 5.19
N SER A 378 -51.59 7.17 4.97
CA SER A 378 -51.11 6.00 5.71
C SER A 378 -50.61 6.34 7.12
N GLU A 379 -50.79 5.39 8.03
CA GLU A 379 -50.15 5.39 9.35
C GLU A 379 -48.83 4.61 9.28
N LEU A 380 -47.76 5.18 9.85
CA LEU A 380 -46.45 4.55 9.94
C LEU A 380 -46.24 4.09 11.39
N GLY A 381 -46.15 2.78 11.61
CA GLY A 381 -46.04 2.20 12.97
C GLY A 381 -47.26 2.45 13.85
N GLY A 382 -48.46 2.58 13.26
CA GLY A 382 -49.72 2.82 13.99
C GLY A 382 -49.90 4.25 14.51
N VAL A 383 -49.22 5.23 13.92
CA VAL A 383 -49.45 6.67 14.17
C VAL A 383 -49.46 7.46 12.86
N GLU A 384 -50.06 8.66 12.87
CA GLU A 384 -49.99 9.59 11.73
C GLU A 384 -48.55 9.78 11.24
N SER A 385 -48.32 9.64 9.93
CA SER A 385 -46.98 9.62 9.32
C SER A 385 -46.05 10.77 9.74
N TRP A 386 -46.59 11.97 10.02
CA TRP A 386 -45.79 13.10 10.51
C TRP A 386 -45.27 12.92 11.94
N ARG A 387 -46.01 12.23 12.84
CA ARG A 387 -45.53 11.90 14.21
C ARG A 387 -44.45 10.84 14.17
N ALA A 388 -44.56 9.86 13.26
CA ALA A 388 -43.54 8.85 13.03
C ALA A 388 -42.23 9.49 12.52
N LEU A 389 -42.32 10.35 11.51
CA LEU A 389 -41.17 11.10 10.98
C LEU A 389 -40.49 11.98 12.05
N LEU A 390 -41.25 12.64 12.94
CA LEU A 390 -40.69 13.37 14.08
C LEU A 390 -39.96 12.46 15.11
N CYS A 391 -40.32 11.17 15.23
CA CYS A 391 -39.54 10.21 16.03
C CYS A 391 -38.22 9.88 15.32
N VAL A 392 -38.30 9.56 14.03
CA VAL A 392 -37.15 9.17 13.20
C VAL A 392 -36.09 10.28 13.14
N ARG A 393 -36.50 11.55 13.01
CA ARG A 393 -35.60 12.70 13.07
C ARG A 393 -34.84 12.80 14.40
N HIS A 394 -35.57 12.75 15.51
CA HIS A 394 -34.99 12.81 16.86
C HIS A 394 -33.97 11.69 17.07
N ASP A 395 -34.35 10.47 16.68
CA ASP A 395 -33.49 9.30 16.76
C ASP A 395 -32.25 9.40 15.87
N LEU A 396 -32.40 9.85 14.62
CA LEU A 396 -31.28 9.95 13.67
C LEU A 396 -30.20 10.92 14.19
N SER A 397 -30.61 12.06 14.74
CA SER A 397 -29.70 13.01 15.40
C SER A 397 -29.10 12.44 16.71
N THR A 398 -29.93 11.82 17.56
CA THR A 398 -29.50 11.26 18.85
C THR A 398 -28.52 10.09 18.69
N VAL A 399 -28.74 9.21 17.71
CA VAL A 399 -27.81 8.10 17.40
C VAL A 399 -26.48 8.65 16.87
N ALA A 400 -26.52 9.66 16.00
CA ALA A 400 -25.33 10.27 15.43
C ALA A 400 -24.45 10.95 16.49
N SER A 401 -25.05 11.72 17.42
CA SER A 401 -24.34 12.28 18.58
C SER A 401 -23.74 11.16 19.43
N LYS A 402 -24.56 10.22 19.92
CA LYS A 402 -24.08 9.20 20.86
C LYS A 402 -22.96 8.31 20.32
N VAL A 403 -22.93 8.04 19.01
CA VAL A 403 -21.82 7.30 18.39
C VAL A 403 -20.58 8.19 18.19
N PHE A 404 -20.73 9.51 18.03
CA PHE A 404 -19.61 10.46 18.08
C PHE A 404 -19.02 10.58 19.49
N ASP A 405 -19.88 10.70 20.51
CA ASP A 405 -19.51 10.79 21.93
C ASP A 405 -18.81 9.50 22.38
N MET A 406 -19.39 8.33 22.09
CA MET A 406 -18.78 7.02 22.32
C MET A 406 -17.46 6.83 21.57
N ALA A 407 -17.31 7.42 20.37
CA ALA A 407 -16.05 7.34 19.64
C ALA A 407 -14.93 8.14 20.34
N LEU A 408 -15.24 9.32 20.88
CA LEU A 408 -14.32 10.10 21.71
C LEU A 408 -13.93 9.35 22.99
N GLU A 409 -14.91 8.79 23.71
CA GLU A 409 -14.69 8.18 25.03
C GLU A 409 -14.07 6.78 24.99
N GLN A 410 -14.42 5.95 24.00
CA GLN A 410 -14.10 4.51 24.01
C GLN A 410 -13.27 4.04 22.81
N LEU A 411 -13.49 4.59 21.60
CA LEU A 411 -12.78 4.13 20.41
C LEU A 411 -11.40 4.81 20.28
N TRP A 412 -11.31 6.13 20.50
CA TRP A 412 -10.06 6.86 20.33
C TRP A 412 -8.93 6.41 21.27
N PRO A 413 -9.15 6.06 22.56
CA PRO A 413 -8.13 5.43 23.38
C PRO A 413 -7.60 4.14 22.74
N LYS A 414 -8.51 3.23 22.33
CA LYS A 414 -8.18 1.93 21.72
C LYS A 414 -7.50 2.05 20.34
N LEU A 415 -7.69 3.15 19.61
CA LEU A 415 -6.93 3.46 18.40
C LEU A 415 -5.57 4.12 18.70
N THR A 416 -5.47 4.91 19.78
CA THR A 416 -4.22 5.52 20.24
C THR A 416 -3.24 4.45 20.72
N ASP A 417 -3.72 3.41 21.40
CA ASP A 417 -2.92 2.23 21.81
C ASP A 417 -2.32 1.46 20.61
N LEU A 418 -2.88 1.63 19.40
CA LEU A 418 -2.35 1.09 18.14
C LEU A 418 -1.37 2.04 17.41
N ASN A 419 -1.06 3.21 17.99
CA ASN A 419 -0.35 4.32 17.35
C ASN A 419 -1.02 4.80 16.03
N VAL A 420 -2.36 4.78 15.98
CA VAL A 420 -3.14 5.25 14.81
C VAL A 420 -3.66 6.67 15.05
N ASP A 421 -3.48 7.56 14.07
CA ASP A 421 -4.07 8.89 14.10
C ASP A 421 -5.61 8.81 13.98
N THR A 422 -6.31 9.33 14.99
CA THR A 422 -7.78 9.36 15.05
C THR A 422 -8.39 10.48 14.22
N SER A 423 -7.61 11.44 13.70
CA SER A 423 -8.12 12.62 13.00
C SER A 423 -9.03 12.29 11.81
N LEU A 424 -8.68 11.28 11.01
CA LEU A 424 -9.45 10.80 9.86
C LEU A 424 -10.77 10.13 10.28
N PHE A 425 -10.78 9.45 11.43
CA PHE A 425 -11.97 8.80 11.98
C PHE A 425 -12.96 9.84 12.52
N GLY A 426 -12.46 10.88 13.19
CA GLY A 426 -13.26 12.04 13.60
C GLY A 426 -13.83 12.83 12.41
N GLN A 427 -13.05 13.05 11.34
CA GLN A 427 -13.53 13.63 10.09
C GLN A 427 -14.63 12.78 9.43
N CYS A 428 -14.51 11.45 9.48
CA CYS A 428 -15.52 10.53 8.96
C CYS A 428 -16.87 10.68 9.68
N LEU A 429 -16.89 10.70 11.01
CA LEU A 429 -18.13 10.89 11.78
C LEU A 429 -18.67 12.33 11.64
N THR A 430 -17.80 13.34 11.55
CA THR A 430 -18.21 14.72 11.24
C THR A 430 -18.94 14.79 9.89
N ARG A 431 -18.43 14.09 8.87
CA ARG A 431 -19.10 13.99 7.56
C ARG A 431 -20.42 13.20 7.64
N PHE A 432 -20.52 12.20 8.52
CA PHE A 432 -21.78 11.50 8.76
C PHE A 432 -22.82 12.41 9.43
N ASN A 433 -22.43 13.20 10.43
CA ASN A 433 -23.31 14.19 11.09
C ASN A 433 -23.85 15.21 10.07
N LEU A 434 -23.02 15.74 9.17
CA LEU A 434 -23.47 16.64 8.09
C LEU A 434 -24.48 15.97 7.12
N LEU A 435 -24.40 14.66 6.90
CA LEU A 435 -25.40 13.92 6.13
C LEU A 435 -26.69 13.70 6.92
N VAL A 436 -26.58 13.43 8.24
CA VAL A 436 -27.71 13.34 9.17
C VAL A 436 -28.48 14.66 9.23
N ASP A 437 -27.80 15.80 9.37
CA ASP A 437 -28.41 17.13 9.37
C ASP A 437 -29.15 17.41 8.05
N ALA A 438 -28.56 17.03 6.92
CA ALA A 438 -29.15 17.21 5.60
C ALA A 438 -30.39 16.33 5.37
N GLU A 439 -30.44 15.09 5.87
CA GLU A 439 -31.66 14.27 5.84
C GLU A 439 -32.69 14.77 6.88
N CYS A 440 -32.25 15.21 8.06
CA CYS A 440 -33.14 15.80 9.08
C CYS A 440 -33.89 17.03 8.53
N GLY A 441 -33.24 17.86 7.70
CA GLY A 441 -33.90 18.95 6.98
C GLY A 441 -34.96 18.49 5.97
N LYS A 442 -34.76 17.37 5.28
CA LYS A 442 -35.80 16.79 4.40
C LYS A 442 -36.97 16.20 5.19
N ILE A 443 -36.69 15.65 6.38
CA ILE A 443 -37.75 15.18 7.29
C ILE A 443 -38.59 16.39 7.76
N ASP A 444 -37.97 17.53 8.11
CA ASP A 444 -38.68 18.77 8.42
C ASP A 444 -39.61 19.21 7.28
N ASP A 445 -39.07 19.32 6.06
CA ASP A 445 -39.83 19.71 4.87
C ASP A 445 -41.02 18.77 4.61
N GLN A 446 -40.87 17.46 4.85
CA GLN A 446 -41.94 16.49 4.65
C GLN A 446 -42.97 16.52 5.78
N VAL A 447 -42.55 16.68 7.05
CA VAL A 447 -43.45 16.89 8.19
C VAL A 447 -44.29 18.15 7.98
N VAL A 448 -43.67 19.26 7.56
CA VAL A 448 -44.39 20.51 7.25
C VAL A 448 -45.43 20.29 6.14
N LYS A 449 -45.09 19.59 5.05
CA LYS A 449 -46.06 19.29 3.97
C LYS A 449 -47.24 18.44 4.46
N LEU A 450 -46.97 17.37 5.21
CA LEU A 450 -48.01 16.45 5.72
C LEU A 450 -48.97 17.15 6.69
N VAL A 451 -48.43 17.92 7.64
CA VAL A 451 -49.25 18.73 8.57
C VAL A 451 -50.03 19.79 7.80
N SER A 452 -49.39 20.50 6.86
CA SER A 452 -50.05 21.51 6.02
C SER A 452 -51.22 20.92 5.23
N ALA A 453 -51.09 19.70 4.72
CA ALA A 453 -52.14 18.98 4.01
C ALA A 453 -53.29 18.53 4.95
N SER A 454 -52.98 18.04 6.15
CA SER A 454 -53.97 17.65 7.16
C SER A 454 -54.81 18.85 7.65
N LEU A 455 -54.18 20.02 7.77
CA LEU A 455 -54.84 21.30 8.08
C LEU A 455 -55.62 21.87 6.88
N ALA A 456 -55.03 21.84 5.68
CA ALA A 456 -55.69 22.27 4.43
C ALA A 456 -56.98 21.48 4.16
N LYS A 457 -57.02 20.19 4.49
CA LYS A 457 -58.21 19.34 4.36
C LYS A 457 -59.38 19.80 5.25
N GLU A 458 -59.09 20.36 6.44
CA GLU A 458 -60.12 21.01 7.28
C GLU A 458 -60.52 22.39 6.71
N PHE A 459 -59.54 23.18 6.25
CA PHE A 459 -59.81 24.52 5.70
C PHE A 459 -60.59 24.50 4.38
N ASP A 460 -60.47 23.45 3.55
CA ASP A 460 -61.26 23.28 2.32
C ASP A 460 -62.78 23.23 2.57
N CYS A 461 -63.22 22.91 3.80
CA CYS A 461 -64.63 22.99 4.22
C CYS A 461 -65.22 24.41 4.20
N VAL A 462 -64.41 25.47 3.98
CA VAL A 462 -64.92 26.80 3.61
C VAL A 462 -65.84 26.74 2.38
N SER A 463 -65.61 25.78 1.48
CA SER A 463 -66.41 25.51 0.27
C SER A 463 -67.85 25.07 0.58
N ASP A 464 -68.12 24.58 1.80
CA ASP A 464 -69.46 24.19 2.25
C ASP A 464 -70.24 25.33 2.93
N VAL A 465 -69.58 26.45 3.28
CA VAL A 465 -70.25 27.60 3.93
C VAL A 465 -71.48 28.09 3.14
N PRO A 466 -71.48 28.19 1.79
CA PRO A 466 -72.69 28.53 1.04
C PRO A 466 -73.86 27.58 1.26
N LYS A 467 -73.60 26.28 1.41
CA LYS A 467 -74.63 25.24 1.66
C LYS A 467 -75.26 25.37 3.05
N GLN A 468 -74.53 25.94 4.02
CA GLN A 468 -75.03 26.14 5.38
C GLN A 468 -76.01 27.31 5.52
N TYR A 469 -76.06 28.22 4.54
CA TYR A 469 -76.88 29.43 4.62
C TYR A 469 -77.93 29.53 3.50
N ARG A 470 -77.60 29.19 2.24
CA ARG A 470 -78.55 29.28 1.11
C ARG A 470 -79.79 28.41 1.31
N TRP A 471 -80.96 29.04 1.21
CA TRP A 471 -82.28 28.41 1.39
C TRP A 471 -82.51 27.78 2.78
N THR A 472 -81.70 28.14 3.77
CA THR A 472 -81.84 27.67 5.16
C THR A 472 -82.59 28.68 6.02
N LYS A 473 -83.13 28.23 7.16
CA LYS A 473 -83.64 29.11 8.22
C LYS A 473 -82.56 29.47 9.27
N LYS A 474 -81.27 29.30 8.94
CA LYS A 474 -80.17 29.54 9.88
C LYS A 474 -80.06 31.05 10.19
N PRO A 475 -79.92 31.47 11.47
CA PRO A 475 -79.70 32.86 11.82
C PRO A 475 -78.35 33.37 11.30
N SER A 476 -78.18 34.69 11.29
CA SER A 476 -76.94 35.34 10.88
C SER A 476 -75.76 34.94 11.79
N PRO A 477 -74.54 34.71 11.25
CA PRO A 477 -73.46 34.08 12.00
C PRO A 477 -72.89 34.96 13.13
N SER A 478 -72.67 34.34 14.29
CA SER A 478 -72.12 34.95 15.50
C SER A 478 -70.70 34.48 15.84
N THR A 479 -70.34 33.23 15.53
CA THR A 479 -69.03 32.61 15.81
C THR A 479 -68.27 32.28 14.51
N PRO A 480 -66.96 32.02 14.57
CA PRO A 480 -66.25 31.34 13.49
C PRO A 480 -66.82 29.93 13.23
N SER A 481 -66.57 29.39 12.04
CA SER A 481 -66.98 28.06 11.61
C SER A 481 -66.26 26.94 12.39
N SER A 482 -66.92 25.81 12.57
CA SER A 482 -66.38 24.65 13.32
C SER A 482 -65.07 24.09 12.73
N TYR A 483 -64.90 24.12 11.40
CA TYR A 483 -63.67 23.65 10.74
C TYR A 483 -62.45 24.52 11.08
N ILE A 484 -62.63 25.81 11.40
CA ILE A 484 -61.55 26.69 11.87
C ILE A 484 -61.02 26.18 13.21
N PHE A 485 -61.90 25.84 14.16
CA PHE A 485 -61.50 25.28 15.45
C PHE A 485 -60.90 23.88 15.33
N ALA A 486 -61.43 23.03 14.43
CA ALA A 486 -60.87 21.70 14.16
C ALA A 486 -59.43 21.78 13.62
N ALA A 487 -59.18 22.67 12.64
CA ALA A 487 -57.84 22.91 12.10
C ALA A 487 -56.86 23.41 13.19
N HIS A 488 -57.25 24.43 13.96
CA HIS A 488 -56.36 24.96 15.01
C HIS A 488 -56.09 23.94 16.12
N THR A 489 -57.05 23.07 16.46
CA THR A 489 -56.82 21.98 17.44
C THR A 489 -55.74 21.01 16.96
N LYS A 490 -55.79 20.58 15.69
CA LYS A 490 -54.73 19.74 15.08
C LYS A 490 -53.37 20.44 15.07
N PHE A 491 -53.36 21.75 14.81
CA PHE A 491 -52.14 22.55 14.82
C PHE A 491 -51.54 22.69 16.22
N ASP A 492 -52.36 22.94 17.24
CA ASP A 492 -51.91 22.98 18.64
C ASP A 492 -51.32 21.63 19.06
N ASP A 493 -51.87 20.50 18.60
CA ASP A 493 -51.31 19.16 18.83
C ASP A 493 -49.98 18.90 18.11
N PHE A 494 -49.75 19.51 16.94
CA PHE A 494 -48.44 19.53 16.28
C PHE A 494 -47.43 20.34 17.10
N VAL A 495 -47.79 21.53 17.59
CA VAL A 495 -46.93 22.38 18.44
C VAL A 495 -46.59 21.69 19.77
N LYS A 496 -47.52 20.93 20.37
CA LYS A 496 -47.26 20.08 21.56
C LYS A 496 -46.22 19.00 21.28
N GLU A 497 -46.30 18.29 20.14
CA GLU A 497 -45.31 17.26 19.81
C GLU A 497 -43.93 17.83 19.42
N LEU A 498 -43.87 19.02 18.80
CA LEU A 498 -42.61 19.72 18.55
C LEU A 498 -41.91 20.13 19.86
N SER A 499 -42.66 20.68 20.81
CA SER A 499 -42.13 21.15 22.10
C SER A 499 -41.77 20.00 23.04
N LYS A 500 -42.61 18.95 23.13
CA LYS A 500 -42.32 17.71 23.90
C LYS A 500 -40.99 17.05 23.51
N ARG A 501 -40.57 17.21 22.25
CA ARG A 501 -39.36 16.58 21.68
C ARG A 501 -38.20 17.58 21.46
N ASN A 502 -38.29 18.78 22.06
CA ASN A 502 -37.30 19.87 21.96
C ASN A 502 -36.77 20.11 20.53
N GLN A 503 -37.67 20.15 19.55
CA GLN A 503 -37.29 20.09 18.13
C GLN A 503 -36.48 21.32 17.67
N PRO A 504 -35.31 21.12 17.02
CA PRO A 504 -34.58 22.23 16.41
C PRO A 504 -35.47 22.98 15.41
N LYS A 505 -35.50 24.31 15.53
CA LYS A 505 -36.32 25.22 14.72
C LYS A 505 -37.85 25.01 14.82
N ALA A 506 -38.36 24.41 15.91
CA ALA A 506 -39.80 24.15 16.12
C ALA A 506 -40.74 25.31 15.72
N ASP A 507 -40.44 26.54 16.15
CA ASP A 507 -41.21 27.73 15.79
C ASP A 507 -41.24 28.01 14.27
N GLN A 508 -40.12 27.83 13.56
CA GLN A 508 -40.08 27.96 12.09
C GLN A 508 -40.96 26.90 11.42
N LEU A 509 -40.93 25.65 11.90
CA LEU A 509 -41.75 24.56 11.35
C LEU A 509 -43.25 24.81 11.58
N ALA A 510 -43.62 25.26 12.78
CA ALA A 510 -44.98 25.66 13.11
C ALA A 510 -45.47 26.81 12.23
N ARG A 511 -44.69 27.89 12.10
CA ARG A 511 -45.02 29.03 11.24
C ARG A 511 -45.14 28.63 9.77
N SER A 512 -44.23 27.80 9.25
CA SER A 512 -44.27 27.31 7.87
C SER A 512 -45.54 26.49 7.58
N ALA A 513 -45.90 25.56 8.46
CA ALA A 513 -47.09 24.72 8.29
C ALA A 513 -48.39 25.54 8.31
N LEU A 514 -48.55 26.43 9.31
CA LEU A 514 -49.75 27.26 9.42
C LEU A 514 -49.88 28.27 8.26
N THR A 515 -48.76 28.86 7.81
CA THR A 515 -48.73 29.77 6.65
C THR A 515 -49.22 29.08 5.38
N ALA A 516 -48.72 27.89 5.06
CA ALA A 516 -49.12 27.14 3.88
C ALA A 516 -50.63 26.78 3.92
N SER A 517 -51.14 26.40 5.09
CA SER A 517 -52.56 26.10 5.28
C SER A 517 -53.46 27.34 5.19
N TYR A 518 -53.02 28.50 5.69
CA TYR A 518 -53.75 29.75 5.53
C TYR A 518 -53.75 30.27 4.08
N ILE A 519 -52.67 30.10 3.32
CA ILE A 519 -52.64 30.41 1.87
C ILE A 519 -53.74 29.61 1.13
N ARG A 520 -53.91 28.33 1.48
CA ARG A 520 -54.99 27.50 0.94
C ARG A 520 -56.39 28.00 1.36
N LEU A 521 -56.59 28.34 2.63
CA LEU A 521 -57.84 28.92 3.13
C LEU A 521 -58.20 30.22 2.40
N VAL A 522 -57.25 31.14 2.23
CA VAL A 522 -57.44 32.42 1.52
C VAL A 522 -57.82 32.19 0.06
N THR A 523 -57.14 31.24 -0.60
CA THR A 523 -57.45 30.87 -2.00
C THR A 523 -58.89 30.38 -2.13
N LYS A 524 -59.31 29.43 -1.27
CA LYS A 524 -60.64 28.84 -1.29
C LYS A 524 -61.75 29.80 -0.83
N ALA A 525 -61.47 30.68 0.13
CA ALA A 525 -62.38 31.76 0.50
C ALA A 525 -62.59 32.76 -0.67
N GLY A 526 -61.54 33.01 -1.46
CA GLY A 526 -61.63 33.78 -2.71
C GLY A 526 -62.59 33.14 -3.72
N GLU A 527 -62.37 31.86 -4.05
CA GLU A 527 -63.25 31.08 -4.95
C GLU A 527 -64.73 31.10 -4.49
N VAL A 528 -64.97 30.98 -3.18
CA VAL A 528 -66.32 31.04 -2.61
C VAL A 528 -66.93 32.43 -2.75
N LEU A 529 -66.18 33.51 -2.48
CA LEU A 529 -66.66 34.89 -2.64
C LEU A 529 -66.95 35.22 -4.12
N ASP A 530 -66.11 34.76 -5.05
CA ASP A 530 -66.35 34.90 -6.49
C ASP A 530 -67.63 34.16 -6.93
N SER A 531 -67.85 32.95 -6.42
CA SER A 531 -69.10 32.20 -6.64
C SER A 531 -70.33 32.90 -6.05
N VAL A 532 -70.21 33.49 -4.86
CA VAL A 532 -71.26 34.28 -4.22
C VAL A 532 -71.60 35.51 -5.05
N ASP A 533 -70.62 36.31 -5.47
CA ASP A 533 -70.85 37.54 -6.22
C ASP A 533 -71.38 37.26 -7.65
N ALA A 534 -70.94 36.17 -8.30
CA ALA A 534 -71.52 35.70 -9.57
C ALA A 534 -72.98 35.21 -9.43
N THR A 535 -73.31 34.58 -8.30
CA THR A 535 -74.70 34.19 -8.01
C THR A 535 -75.57 35.41 -7.70
N GLY A 536 -75.08 36.31 -6.84
CA GLY A 536 -75.79 37.51 -6.38
C GLY A 536 -76.08 38.49 -7.52
N SER A 537 -75.12 38.70 -8.42
CA SER A 537 -75.31 39.51 -9.64
C SER A 537 -76.25 38.87 -10.66
N SER A 538 -76.35 37.54 -10.69
CA SER A 538 -77.36 36.82 -11.48
C SER A 538 -78.76 36.93 -10.86
N LEU A 539 -78.87 36.84 -9.52
CA LEU A 539 -80.13 36.97 -8.78
C LEU A 539 -80.68 38.41 -8.75
N SER A 540 -79.81 39.43 -8.69
CA SER A 540 -80.23 40.84 -8.68
C SER A 540 -80.91 41.26 -9.99
N ARG A 541 -80.56 40.61 -11.12
CA ARG A 541 -81.25 40.76 -12.41
C ARG A 541 -82.67 40.16 -12.45
N PHE A 542 -83.03 39.30 -11.49
CA PHE A 542 -84.33 38.59 -11.49
C PHE A 542 -85.23 38.88 -10.29
N LYS A 543 -84.72 39.33 -9.13
CA LYS A 543 -85.52 39.54 -7.92
C LYS A 543 -86.08 40.96 -7.77
N ARG A 544 -87.42 41.06 -7.78
CA ARG A 544 -88.11 42.04 -6.89
C ARG A 544 -87.86 41.61 -5.43
N LYS A 545 -87.81 42.56 -4.49
CA LYS A 545 -87.50 42.28 -3.07
C LYS A 545 -88.45 41.22 -2.47
N ALA A 546 -87.90 40.06 -2.17
CA ALA A 546 -88.50 39.03 -1.33
C ALA A 546 -87.57 38.82 -0.12
N GLY A 547 -87.90 39.45 1.00
CA GLY A 547 -87.08 39.46 2.21
C GLY A 547 -87.28 38.22 3.08
N THR A 548 -86.20 37.75 3.69
CA THR A 548 -86.18 36.83 4.82
C THR A 548 -86.59 37.56 6.12
N LEU A 549 -86.96 36.80 7.15
CA LEU A 549 -87.48 37.32 8.44
C LEU A 549 -86.51 38.22 9.22
N ASP A 550 -85.25 38.28 8.83
CA ASP A 550 -84.13 38.95 9.52
C ASP A 550 -83.52 40.10 8.67
N GLY A 551 -84.14 40.45 7.54
CA GLY A 551 -83.71 41.52 6.63
C GLY A 551 -82.46 41.22 5.77
N THR A 552 -81.49 40.48 6.29
CA THR A 552 -80.22 40.10 5.63
C THR A 552 -80.41 39.07 4.52
N SER A 553 -79.69 39.19 3.39
CA SER A 553 -79.65 38.16 2.34
C SER A 553 -78.89 36.91 2.79
N ASP A 554 -79.18 35.76 2.18
CA ASP A 554 -78.40 34.53 2.36
C ASP A 554 -76.93 34.73 1.95
N ASP A 555 -76.68 35.54 0.92
CA ASP A 555 -75.32 35.89 0.48
C ASP A 555 -74.59 36.80 1.49
N ASP A 556 -75.31 37.69 2.21
CA ASP A 556 -74.73 38.54 3.25
C ASP A 556 -74.33 37.72 4.48
N LYS A 557 -75.10 36.69 4.82
CA LYS A 557 -74.74 35.70 5.86
C LYS A 557 -73.47 34.93 5.50
N ILE A 558 -73.31 34.56 4.22
CA ILE A 558 -72.08 33.89 3.74
C ILE A 558 -70.88 34.82 3.84
N ARG A 559 -70.99 36.06 3.36
CA ARG A 559 -69.93 37.08 3.51
C ARG A 559 -69.57 37.28 5.00
N THR A 560 -70.57 37.43 5.86
CA THR A 560 -70.37 37.62 7.31
C THR A 560 -69.69 36.40 7.98
N GLN A 561 -69.96 35.17 7.53
CA GLN A 561 -69.23 33.98 8.02
C GLN A 561 -67.76 34.03 7.57
N ILE A 562 -67.50 34.25 6.29
CA ILE A 562 -66.13 34.31 5.73
C ILE A 562 -65.32 35.44 6.38
N TYR A 563 -65.96 36.59 6.63
CA TYR A 563 -65.37 37.69 7.39
C TYR A 563 -64.93 37.27 8.79
N ARG A 564 -65.78 36.56 9.56
CA ARG A 564 -65.42 36.05 10.89
C ARG A 564 -64.31 35.00 10.84
N ASP A 565 -64.40 34.07 9.89
CA ASP A 565 -63.46 32.95 9.75
C ASP A 565 -62.07 33.45 9.37
N LEU A 566 -61.97 34.38 8.41
CA LEU A 566 -60.70 34.99 8.03
C LEU A 566 -60.17 35.95 9.11
N SER A 567 -61.02 36.75 9.77
CA SER A 567 -60.58 37.64 10.86
C SER A 567 -60.02 36.87 12.06
N PHE A 568 -60.56 35.67 12.35
CA PHE A 568 -60.00 34.78 13.38
C PHE A 568 -58.59 34.30 12.98
N CYS A 569 -58.40 33.86 11.74
CA CYS A 569 -57.09 33.44 11.23
C CYS A 569 -56.09 34.62 11.11
N GLU A 570 -56.55 35.84 10.83
CA GLU A 570 -55.69 37.03 10.81
C GLU A 570 -55.18 37.37 12.23
N ALA A 571 -56.04 37.27 13.25
CA ALA A 571 -55.62 37.42 14.65
C ALA A 571 -54.65 36.30 15.07
N LYS A 572 -54.99 35.03 14.83
CA LYS A 572 -54.13 33.88 15.19
C LYS A 572 -52.81 33.83 14.42
N GLY A 573 -52.81 34.26 13.16
CA GLY A 573 -51.59 34.43 12.37
C GLY A 573 -50.70 35.55 12.92
N SER A 574 -51.30 36.68 13.34
CA SER A 574 -50.56 37.80 13.92
C SER A 574 -49.84 37.42 15.22
N GLU A 575 -50.44 36.59 16.08
CA GLU A 575 -49.79 36.02 17.27
C GLU A 575 -48.49 35.25 16.93
N MET A 576 -48.38 34.70 15.72
CA MET A 576 -47.23 33.93 15.23
C MET A 576 -46.40 34.68 14.17
N ASN A 577 -46.59 35.99 14.01
CA ASN A 577 -45.92 36.81 12.98
C ASN A 577 -46.12 36.27 11.54
N ILE A 578 -47.29 35.67 11.26
CA ILE A 578 -47.68 35.17 9.95
C ILE A 578 -48.52 36.22 9.23
N VAL A 579 -48.04 36.68 8.07
CA VAL A 579 -48.78 37.58 7.16
C VAL A 579 -49.03 36.83 5.85
N VAL A 580 -50.30 36.69 5.47
CA VAL A 580 -50.71 35.99 4.24
C VAL A 580 -51.25 36.98 3.23
N GLU A 581 -50.63 37.04 2.05
CA GLU A 581 -51.06 37.95 1.00
C GLU A 581 -52.52 37.69 0.60
N GLY A 582 -53.29 38.76 0.43
CA GLY A 582 -54.69 38.68 0.03
C GLY A 582 -55.68 38.48 1.19
N MET A 583 -55.24 37.99 2.36
CA MET A 583 -56.14 37.73 3.50
C MET A 583 -56.91 38.99 3.92
N SER A 584 -56.20 40.08 4.23
CA SER A 584 -56.82 41.36 4.62
C SER A 584 -57.66 41.99 3.50
N LYS A 585 -57.32 41.72 2.22
CA LYS A 585 -58.14 42.15 1.06
C LYS A 585 -59.47 41.40 1.01
N LEU A 586 -59.49 40.09 1.29
CA LEU A 586 -60.71 39.30 1.37
C LEU A 586 -61.53 39.62 2.64
N ILE A 587 -60.88 39.95 3.76
CA ILE A 587 -61.56 40.44 4.97
C ILE A 587 -62.29 41.76 4.67
N GLN A 588 -61.66 42.69 3.95
CA GLN A 588 -62.32 43.92 3.49
C GLN A 588 -63.48 43.63 2.53
N ARG A 589 -63.31 42.73 1.55
CA ARG A 589 -64.36 42.32 0.59
C ARG A 589 -65.55 41.60 1.23
N SER A 590 -65.35 40.90 2.34
CA SER A 590 -66.38 40.12 3.03
C SER A 590 -67.06 40.86 4.19
N ARG A 591 -66.56 42.05 4.56
CA ARG A 591 -67.11 42.88 5.62
C ARG A 591 -68.58 43.24 5.32
N PRO A 592 -69.53 43.01 6.25
CA PRO A 592 -70.93 43.36 6.04
C PRO A 592 -71.13 44.88 5.98
N GLU A 593 -72.00 45.35 5.08
CA GLU A 593 -72.40 46.75 4.99
C GLU A 593 -73.21 47.15 6.25
N SER A 594 -72.63 48.00 7.09
CA SER A 594 -73.38 48.73 8.11
C SER A 594 -74.27 49.79 7.46
N SER A 595 -75.51 49.91 7.93
CA SER A 595 -76.47 50.90 7.40
C SER A 595 -76.03 52.34 7.70
N GLU A 596 -75.34 52.97 6.76
CA GLU A 596 -74.90 54.37 6.90
C GLU A 596 -76.02 55.37 6.66
N THR A 597 -76.32 56.17 7.69
CA THR A 597 -77.14 57.38 7.56
C THR A 597 -76.30 58.51 6.97
N ASN A 598 -76.45 58.75 5.67
CA ASN A 598 -76.07 60.02 5.04
C ASN A 598 -76.70 61.20 5.79
N PRO A 599 -75.99 62.33 5.88
CA PRO A 599 -76.49 63.50 5.15
C PRO A 599 -75.41 64.27 4.37
N ASN A 600 -75.81 64.81 3.22
CA ASN A 600 -75.00 65.73 2.42
C ASN A 600 -74.61 67.00 3.19
N GLY A 601 -73.37 67.45 2.99
CA GLY A 601 -72.88 68.78 3.38
C GLY A 601 -71.88 69.31 2.36
N ASN A 602 -72.36 69.97 1.31
CA ASN A 602 -71.51 70.57 0.26
C ASN A 602 -70.59 71.66 0.84
N VAL A 603 -69.38 71.83 0.27
CA VAL A 603 -69.07 72.95 -0.65
C VAL A 603 -67.63 72.89 -1.22
N ARG A 604 -67.58 72.95 -2.56
CA ARG A 604 -66.51 73.39 -3.48
C ARG A 604 -65.14 72.70 -3.58
N GLU A 605 -64.79 72.49 -4.85
CA GLU A 605 -63.46 72.18 -5.37
C GLU A 605 -62.46 73.34 -5.16
N THR A 606 -61.16 73.02 -5.10
CA THR A 606 -60.15 73.47 -6.09
C THR A 606 -58.85 72.67 -5.96
N THR A 607 -58.28 72.26 -7.10
CA THR A 607 -56.85 72.00 -7.33
C THR A 607 -56.32 73.15 -8.24
N PRO A 608 -55.01 73.27 -8.63
CA PRO A 608 -53.83 72.41 -8.37
C PRO A 608 -52.47 73.14 -8.07
N VAL A 609 -51.50 72.45 -7.40
CA VAL A 609 -50.02 72.47 -7.71
C VAL A 609 -49.28 73.86 -7.55
N PRO A 610 -47.92 74.05 -7.69
CA PRO A 610 -46.67 73.33 -7.36
C PRO A 610 -45.80 74.07 -6.26
N SER A 611 -44.49 73.76 -6.20
CA SER A 611 -43.33 74.68 -5.93
C SER A 611 -43.06 75.20 -4.49
N GLU A 612 -41.84 75.56 -4.06
CA GLU A 612 -40.45 75.32 -4.54
C GLU A 612 -39.41 75.51 -3.38
N ASN A 613 -38.12 75.33 -3.69
CA ASN A 613 -36.92 75.76 -2.94
C ASN A 613 -36.94 77.26 -2.51
N PRO A 614 -36.18 77.73 -1.48
CA PRO A 614 -34.70 77.69 -1.48
C PRO A 614 -33.93 77.67 -0.12
N GLU A 615 -32.60 77.62 -0.23
CA GLU A 615 -31.59 77.90 0.81
C GLU A 615 -31.56 79.41 1.18
N PRO A 616 -30.88 79.84 2.29
CA PRO A 616 -29.44 80.17 2.17
C PRO A 616 -28.52 80.00 3.43
N SER A 617 -27.31 79.47 3.20
CA SER A 617 -25.98 80.05 3.55
C SER A 617 -25.52 80.45 4.99
N ILE A 618 -24.33 79.91 5.38
CA ILE A 618 -23.13 80.63 5.96
C ILE A 618 -23.21 81.12 7.46
N THR A 619 -22.21 81.13 8.37
CA THR A 619 -20.69 81.10 8.38
C THR A 619 -20.09 80.41 9.64
N GLU A 620 -18.75 80.50 9.83
CA GLU A 620 -17.86 80.14 10.98
C GLU A 620 -17.41 78.66 11.00
N GLU A 621 -16.18 78.23 10.69
CA GLU A 621 -14.79 78.78 10.70
C GLU A 621 -14.12 78.88 12.09
N VAL A 622 -12.89 78.32 12.24
CA VAL A 622 -11.74 78.75 13.09
C VAL A 622 -10.69 77.61 13.33
N THR A 623 -9.52 77.69 12.65
CA THR A 623 -8.14 77.32 13.13
C THR A 623 -7.80 75.83 13.51
N GLU A 624 -6.53 75.34 13.61
CA GLU A 624 -5.18 75.88 13.32
C GLU A 624 -4.07 74.78 13.15
N THR A 625 -2.88 75.21 12.72
CA THR A 625 -1.51 74.68 12.99
C THR A 625 -1.10 73.21 12.74
N ALA A 626 -0.07 73.05 11.90
CA ALA A 626 1.19 72.40 12.27
C ALA A 626 2.13 73.48 12.92
N PRO A 627 3.32 73.23 13.54
CA PRO A 627 4.32 72.21 13.13
C PRO A 627 5.28 71.61 14.22
N ASP A 628 6.26 70.84 13.73
CA ASP A 628 7.71 70.86 14.05
C ASP A 628 8.41 70.16 15.26
N ILE A 629 9.55 69.54 14.86
CA ILE A 629 10.91 69.48 15.45
C ILE A 629 11.28 68.50 16.58
N SER A 630 12.45 67.88 16.34
CA SER A 630 13.41 67.11 17.18
C SER A 630 13.34 65.58 17.12
N GLU A 631 14.43 64.79 17.01
CA GLU A 631 15.89 64.97 16.73
C GLU A 631 16.43 63.55 16.37
N LEU A 632 17.51 63.24 15.60
CA LEU A 632 18.60 63.96 14.92
C LEU A 632 19.06 63.16 13.66
N ASP A 633 19.52 63.87 12.61
CA ASP A 633 20.80 63.76 11.87
C ASP A 633 21.82 62.61 12.16
N GLU A 634 22.72 62.18 11.25
CA GLU A 634 22.94 62.54 9.83
C GLU A 634 23.68 61.45 9.00
N ASN A 635 23.98 61.78 7.73
CA ASN A 635 24.57 60.99 6.64
C ASN A 635 26.06 60.55 6.77
N LEU A 636 26.53 59.85 5.70
CA LEU A 636 27.89 59.83 5.11
C LEU A 636 28.94 58.76 5.50
N ASN A 637 28.79 57.58 4.87
CA ASN A 637 29.79 56.98 3.95
C ASN A 637 31.18 56.56 4.56
N PRO A 638 32.29 56.25 3.82
CA PRO A 638 33.02 55.00 4.12
C PRO A 638 34.53 55.13 4.45
N SER A 639 35.12 54.01 4.91
CA SER A 639 36.52 53.54 4.75
C SER A 639 37.30 53.21 6.05
N ASP A 640 37.72 51.94 6.14
CA ASP A 640 39.03 51.44 6.62
C ASP A 640 39.55 51.54 8.08
N GLN A 641 39.87 50.33 8.58
CA GLN A 641 41.05 49.91 9.36
C GLN A 641 41.14 50.01 10.91
N LYS A 642 41.20 48.80 11.50
CA LYS A 642 42.11 48.34 12.61
C LYS A 642 41.78 48.84 14.05
N ALA A 643 42.06 48.08 15.12
CA ALA A 643 42.79 46.80 15.27
C ALA A 643 42.49 46.04 16.60
N LYS A 644 42.76 44.73 16.60
CA LYS A 644 42.98 43.82 17.77
C LYS A 644 41.75 43.60 18.71
N SER A 645 41.53 42.43 19.34
CA SER A 645 42.44 41.31 19.68
C SER A 645 41.72 39.96 19.89
N CYS A 646 42.47 38.86 19.67
CA CYS A 646 42.46 37.57 20.40
C CYS A 646 41.13 36.84 20.74
N GLY A 647 40.99 35.60 20.24
CA GLY A 647 40.08 34.60 20.80
C GLY A 647 40.83 33.42 21.49
N PRO A 648 40.20 32.70 22.44
CA PRO A 648 40.65 31.39 22.96
C PRO A 648 40.22 30.26 21.99
N LYS A 649 41.06 29.25 21.69
CA LYS A 649 41.40 28.05 22.51
C LYS A 649 40.18 27.16 22.83
N PRO A 650 40.25 25.85 22.53
CA PRO A 650 40.97 24.91 23.40
C PRO A 650 42.45 24.68 23.06
N GLU A 651 43.21 24.12 24.01
CA GLU A 651 44.66 23.88 23.92
C GLU A 651 45.06 22.70 24.84
N GLN A 652 46.28 22.18 24.62
CA GLN A 652 47.10 21.33 25.50
C GLN A 652 46.88 19.81 25.39
N GLN A 653 47.91 18.93 25.36
CA GLN A 653 49.39 19.05 25.30
C GLN A 653 49.94 17.66 24.86
N GLY A 654 51.18 17.44 24.38
CA GLY A 654 52.36 18.27 24.05
C GLY A 654 53.00 17.80 22.72
N ASP A 655 54.08 18.38 22.16
CA ASP A 655 55.44 18.55 22.72
C ASP A 655 56.06 17.21 23.17
N THR A 656 57.21 16.70 22.66
CA THR A 656 58.22 17.15 21.66
C THR A 656 58.73 15.88 20.89
N THR A 657 59.70 15.81 19.95
CA THR A 657 60.88 16.62 19.53
C THR A 657 61.14 16.51 18.00
N SER A 658 62.04 17.36 17.45
CA SER A 658 62.56 17.27 16.08
C SER A 658 63.67 16.22 15.89
N ALA A 659 63.65 15.44 14.80
CA ALA A 659 64.84 14.77 14.24
C ALA A 659 64.69 14.38 12.75
N ASP A 660 65.74 14.69 11.97
CA ASP A 660 66.28 14.01 10.78
C ASP A 660 65.37 13.50 9.61
N PRO A 661 65.56 13.99 8.36
CA PRO A 661 65.04 13.37 7.14
C PRO A 661 65.59 11.96 6.81
N SER A 662 66.55 11.44 7.60
CA SER A 662 67.23 10.15 7.33
C SER A 662 66.36 8.89 7.49
N ALA A 663 65.21 8.95 8.19
CA ALA A 663 64.46 7.75 8.58
C ALA A 663 63.64 7.07 7.46
N LEU A 664 63.18 7.81 6.45
CA LEU A 664 62.36 7.26 5.35
C LEU A 664 63.15 6.41 4.34
N ALA A 665 64.49 6.42 4.42
CA ALA A 665 65.35 5.59 3.56
C ALA A 665 65.38 4.11 3.95
N TYR A 666 64.84 3.71 5.11
CA TYR A 666 65.04 2.37 5.70
C TYR A 666 63.86 1.39 5.56
N TRP A 667 62.76 1.78 4.92
CA TRP A 667 61.54 0.95 4.76
C TRP A 667 61.13 0.67 3.30
N VAL A 668 61.98 1.05 2.34
CA VAL A 668 61.81 0.69 0.92
C VAL A 668 62.55 -0.62 0.59
N ASP A 669 63.60 -0.96 1.34
CA ASP A 669 64.59 -1.98 0.97
C ASP A 669 64.32 -3.37 1.60
N MET A 670 63.14 -3.95 1.33
CA MET A 670 62.94 -5.41 1.44
C MET A 670 61.77 -5.99 0.63
N ALA A 671 61.22 -5.23 -0.32
CA ALA A 671 60.28 -5.78 -1.31
C ALA A 671 61.04 -6.54 -2.41
N ALA A 672 61.33 -7.82 -2.18
CA ALA A 672 62.08 -8.67 -3.11
C ALA A 672 61.50 -8.61 -4.53
N THR A 673 62.29 -8.12 -5.49
CA THR A 673 61.80 -7.88 -6.84
C THR A 673 61.66 -9.19 -7.62
N TRP A 674 60.94 -9.16 -8.76
CA TRP A 674 60.88 -10.31 -9.66
C TRP A 674 62.28 -10.76 -10.13
N ALA A 675 63.23 -9.83 -10.27
CA ALA A 675 64.62 -10.16 -10.58
C ALA A 675 65.30 -10.91 -9.43
N ASP A 676 65.07 -10.51 -8.17
CA ASP A 676 65.61 -11.20 -6.99
C ASP A 676 65.01 -12.59 -6.82
N ILE A 677 63.71 -12.76 -7.12
CA ILE A 677 63.04 -14.06 -7.14
C ILE A 677 63.64 -14.96 -8.23
N GLN A 678 63.85 -14.46 -9.45
CA GLN A 678 64.53 -15.21 -10.52
C GLN A 678 65.99 -15.54 -10.16
N ARG A 679 66.69 -14.65 -9.45
CA ARG A 679 68.05 -14.89 -8.94
C ARG A 679 68.06 -15.98 -7.88
N LEU A 680 67.14 -15.93 -6.92
CA LEU A 680 66.96 -16.93 -5.88
C LEU A 680 66.60 -18.31 -6.46
N VAL A 681 65.75 -18.37 -7.50
CA VAL A 681 65.42 -19.60 -8.23
C VAL A 681 66.66 -20.15 -8.97
N SER A 682 67.43 -19.27 -9.63
CA SER A 682 68.66 -19.65 -10.33
C SER A 682 69.72 -20.18 -9.36
N ASP A 683 69.90 -19.54 -8.20
CA ASP A 683 70.80 -20.00 -7.16
C ASP A 683 70.28 -21.26 -6.45
N LEU A 684 68.96 -21.45 -6.30
CA LEU A 684 68.39 -22.73 -5.83
C LEU A 684 68.68 -23.86 -6.82
N GLN A 685 68.49 -23.65 -8.12
CA GLN A 685 68.83 -24.65 -9.15
C GLN A 685 70.33 -24.96 -9.13
N ARG A 686 71.18 -23.94 -9.05
CA ARG A 686 72.64 -24.08 -8.94
C ARG A 686 73.07 -24.81 -7.67
N VAL A 687 72.40 -24.60 -6.54
CA VAL A 687 72.64 -25.33 -5.28
C VAL A 687 72.12 -26.78 -5.36
N GLN A 688 70.96 -27.03 -5.98
CA GLN A 688 70.46 -28.40 -6.21
C GLN A 688 71.32 -29.21 -7.17
N LEU A 689 71.88 -28.58 -8.20
CA LEU A 689 72.85 -29.17 -9.12
C LEU A 689 74.24 -29.35 -8.49
N SER A 690 74.55 -28.61 -7.41
CA SER A 690 75.79 -28.81 -6.66
C SER A 690 75.71 -30.06 -5.78
N GLN A 691 76.55 -31.06 -6.04
CA GLN A 691 76.72 -32.19 -5.13
C GLN A 691 77.51 -31.75 -3.89
N SER A 692 76.80 -31.31 -2.85
CA SER A 692 77.40 -31.03 -1.54
C SER A 692 78.08 -32.28 -0.97
N SER A 693 79.40 -32.23 -0.78
CA SER A 693 80.28 -33.38 -0.51
C SER A 693 80.11 -34.06 0.87
N LYS A 694 79.14 -33.61 1.67
CA LYS A 694 78.73 -34.23 2.95
C LYS A 694 77.21 -34.17 3.12
N LYS A 695 76.46 -35.00 2.40
CA LYS A 695 75.08 -35.34 2.79
C LYS A 695 75.13 -36.34 3.94
N LEU A 696 74.40 -36.07 5.02
CA LEU A 696 74.02 -37.12 5.96
C LEU A 696 73.12 -38.13 5.21
N SER A 697 73.26 -39.42 5.51
CA SER A 697 72.33 -40.42 5.00
C SER A 697 70.94 -40.18 5.59
N GLU A 698 69.90 -40.61 4.86
CA GLU A 698 68.51 -40.50 5.31
C GLU A 698 68.31 -41.16 6.68
N ALA A 699 68.93 -42.32 6.91
CA ALA A 699 68.96 -43.00 8.20
C ALA A 699 69.57 -42.12 9.32
N ASN A 700 70.69 -41.45 9.08
CA ASN A 700 71.32 -40.58 10.08
C ASN A 700 70.46 -39.33 10.35
N CYS A 701 69.80 -38.77 9.32
CA CYS A 701 68.84 -37.67 9.49
C CYS A 701 67.63 -38.10 10.35
N VAL A 702 67.06 -39.27 10.07
CA VAL A 702 65.95 -39.85 10.85
C VAL A 702 66.37 -40.15 12.29
N GLU A 703 67.59 -40.66 12.53
CA GLU A 703 68.10 -40.86 13.89
C GLU A 703 68.28 -39.53 14.64
N VAL A 704 68.89 -38.52 14.01
CA VAL A 704 69.07 -37.19 14.62
C VAL A 704 67.73 -36.54 14.97
N VAL A 705 66.75 -36.55 14.07
CA VAL A 705 65.39 -36.05 14.34
C VAL A 705 64.73 -36.85 15.47
N SER A 706 64.82 -38.18 15.44
CA SER A 706 64.30 -39.04 16.51
C SER A 706 64.94 -38.75 17.87
N LYS A 707 66.25 -38.46 17.91
CA LYS A 707 66.97 -38.09 19.15
C LYS A 707 66.61 -36.68 19.65
N LEU A 708 66.29 -35.75 18.76
CA LEU A 708 65.82 -34.41 19.12
C LEU A 708 64.38 -34.44 19.66
N ILE A 709 63.50 -35.28 19.08
CA ILE A 709 62.15 -35.58 19.61
C ILE A 709 62.27 -36.29 20.97
N GLN A 710 63.12 -37.31 21.10
CA GLN A 710 63.35 -38.06 22.35
C GLN A 710 63.91 -37.18 23.49
N ARG A 711 64.52 -36.03 23.16
CA ARG A 711 64.99 -35.02 24.13
C ARG A 711 64.04 -33.81 24.28
N SER A 712 62.86 -33.86 23.65
CA SER A 712 61.85 -32.78 23.64
C SER A 712 62.37 -31.43 23.13
N LEU A 713 63.42 -31.43 22.29
CA LEU A 713 64.03 -30.22 21.74
C LEU A 713 63.32 -29.71 20.47
N ILE A 714 62.49 -30.55 19.84
CA ILE A 714 61.70 -30.22 18.65
C ILE A 714 60.31 -30.83 18.82
N ASN A 715 59.26 -30.04 18.55
CA ASN A 715 57.87 -30.50 18.46
C ASN A 715 57.42 -30.51 16.99
N VAL A 716 57.16 -31.70 16.45
CA VAL A 716 56.71 -31.94 15.07
C VAL A 716 55.57 -32.96 15.04
N VAL A 717 54.63 -32.73 14.14
CA VAL A 717 53.47 -33.58 13.88
C VAL A 717 53.78 -34.46 12.67
N PHE A 718 53.44 -35.75 12.76
CA PHE A 718 53.56 -36.67 11.63
C PHE A 718 52.45 -36.43 10.59
N THR A 719 52.81 -36.47 9.31
CA THR A 719 51.83 -36.67 8.23
C THR A 719 51.15 -38.03 8.36
N ARG A 720 49.93 -38.16 7.84
CA ARG A 720 49.09 -39.36 7.98
C ARG A 720 49.62 -40.60 7.23
N ASP A 721 50.64 -40.43 6.40
CA ASP A 721 51.41 -41.47 5.72
C ASP A 721 52.73 -41.85 6.43
N GLY A 722 53.09 -41.15 7.52
CA GLY A 722 54.31 -41.39 8.31
C GLY A 722 55.61 -40.91 7.68
N HIS A 723 55.59 -40.37 6.45
CA HIS A 723 56.79 -40.09 5.66
C HIS A 723 57.29 -38.63 5.74
N SER A 724 56.66 -37.76 6.52
CA SER A 724 57.09 -36.36 6.67
C SER A 724 56.81 -35.76 8.05
N TYR A 725 57.71 -34.87 8.48
CA TYR A 725 57.62 -34.11 9.73
C TYR A 725 57.14 -32.69 9.43
N ILE A 726 55.95 -32.32 9.91
CA ILE A 726 55.43 -30.96 9.80
C ILE A 726 55.59 -30.25 11.15
N THR A 727 56.17 -29.05 11.17
CA THR A 727 56.23 -28.25 12.40
C THR A 727 54.84 -27.69 12.71
N GLN A 728 54.46 -27.64 13.99
CA GLN A 728 53.13 -27.15 14.40
C GLN A 728 52.88 -25.69 13.96
N LYS A 729 53.95 -24.91 13.75
CA LYS A 729 53.89 -23.55 13.19
C LYS A 729 53.52 -23.54 11.70
N HIS A 730 54.08 -24.46 10.90
CA HIS A 730 53.75 -24.60 9.47
C HIS A 730 52.33 -25.16 9.29
N LEU A 731 51.93 -26.15 10.09
CA LEU A 731 50.56 -26.68 10.11
C LEU A 731 49.53 -25.59 10.45
N ALA A 732 49.86 -24.69 11.40
CA ALA A 732 49.02 -23.54 11.70
C ALA A 732 48.86 -22.63 10.46
N THR A 733 49.95 -22.25 9.79
CA THR A 733 49.89 -21.45 8.55
C THR A 733 49.07 -22.13 7.45
N GLU A 734 49.27 -23.43 7.22
CA GLU A 734 48.55 -24.18 6.19
C GLU A 734 47.04 -24.24 6.47
N VAL A 735 46.65 -24.48 7.73
CA VAL A 735 45.24 -24.44 8.17
C VAL A 735 44.66 -23.03 7.99
N ASP A 736 45.42 -22.00 8.35
CA ASP A 736 45.00 -20.60 8.30
C ASP A 736 44.84 -20.09 6.84
N ASP A 737 45.72 -20.53 5.94
CA ASP A 737 45.58 -20.30 4.48
C ASP A 737 44.45 -21.13 3.87
N LYS A 738 44.21 -22.36 4.35
CA LYS A 738 43.05 -23.17 3.93
C LYS A 738 41.73 -22.55 4.38
N ILE A 739 41.70 -21.96 5.58
CA ILE A 739 40.56 -21.19 6.08
C ILE A 739 40.37 -19.90 5.27
N ARG A 740 41.44 -19.14 4.98
CA ARG A 740 41.38 -17.98 4.07
C ARG A 740 40.84 -18.35 2.69
N GLY A 741 41.32 -19.44 2.09
CA GLY A 741 40.81 -19.97 0.82
C GLY A 741 39.32 -20.31 0.88
N ARG A 742 38.89 -21.05 1.93
CA ARG A 742 37.47 -21.40 2.14
C ARG A 742 36.59 -20.18 2.41
N LEU A 743 37.09 -19.16 3.11
CA LEU A 743 36.38 -17.90 3.31
C LEU A 743 36.26 -17.10 2.01
N ALA A 744 37.29 -17.11 1.15
CA ALA A 744 37.23 -16.52 -0.18
C ALA A 744 36.25 -17.26 -1.11
N GLU A 745 36.23 -18.61 -1.08
CA GLU A 745 35.24 -19.44 -1.78
C GLU A 745 33.81 -19.12 -1.32
N ILE A 746 33.57 -19.01 -0.01
CA ILE A 746 32.26 -18.69 0.57
C ILE A 746 31.84 -17.25 0.24
N ALA A 747 32.76 -16.29 0.31
CA ALA A 747 32.50 -14.91 -0.08
C ALA A 747 32.15 -14.82 -1.58
N ALA A 748 32.90 -15.51 -2.45
CA ALA A 748 32.59 -15.60 -3.87
C ALA A 748 31.25 -16.31 -4.13
N ALA A 749 30.89 -17.34 -3.36
CA ALA A 749 29.59 -18.01 -3.46
C ALA A 749 28.42 -17.09 -3.03
N GLN A 750 28.56 -16.35 -1.93
CA GLN A 750 27.57 -15.35 -1.51
C GLN A 750 27.46 -14.21 -2.52
N GLN A 751 28.59 -13.73 -3.06
CA GLN A 751 28.63 -12.67 -4.07
C GLN A 751 28.02 -13.14 -5.40
N ASN A 752 28.22 -14.41 -5.79
CA ASN A 752 27.54 -15.03 -6.94
C ASN A 752 26.04 -15.21 -6.71
N ALA A 753 25.59 -15.58 -5.50
CA ALA A 753 24.16 -15.66 -5.17
C ALA A 753 23.49 -14.28 -5.18
N ALA A 754 24.15 -13.27 -4.63
CA ALA A 754 23.72 -11.87 -4.72
C ALA A 754 23.66 -11.41 -6.18
N ALA A 755 24.70 -11.69 -6.98
CA ALA A 755 24.73 -11.37 -8.41
C ALA A 755 23.66 -12.12 -9.22
N GLN A 756 23.29 -13.36 -8.87
CA GLN A 756 22.16 -14.06 -9.50
C GLN A 756 20.81 -13.42 -9.15
N SER A 757 20.60 -13.02 -7.90
CA SER A 757 19.40 -12.30 -7.47
C SER A 757 19.28 -10.94 -8.18
N GLN A 758 20.38 -10.17 -8.18
CA GLN A 758 20.50 -8.89 -8.85
C GLN A 758 20.31 -9.02 -10.37
N LYS A 759 20.87 -10.06 -11.00
CA LYS A 759 20.67 -10.37 -12.43
C LYS A 759 19.22 -10.69 -12.77
N LYS A 760 18.46 -11.33 -11.87
CA LYS A 760 17.03 -11.59 -12.05
C LYS A 760 16.19 -10.32 -11.94
N SER A 761 16.47 -9.46 -10.96
CA SER A 761 15.81 -8.15 -10.82
C SER A 761 16.15 -7.24 -12.02
N LEU A 762 17.44 -7.16 -12.39
CA LEU A 762 17.91 -6.39 -13.55
C LEU A 762 17.24 -6.87 -14.85
N ALA A 763 17.12 -8.18 -15.08
CA ALA A 763 16.43 -8.70 -16.26
C ALA A 763 14.94 -8.27 -16.35
N GLN A 764 14.24 -8.20 -15.20
CA GLN A 764 12.86 -7.70 -15.15
C GLN A 764 12.77 -6.19 -15.42
N LEU A 765 13.70 -5.41 -14.87
CA LEU A 765 13.78 -3.96 -15.11
C LEU A 765 14.19 -3.64 -16.56
N GLN A 766 15.10 -4.42 -17.14
CA GLN A 766 15.47 -4.35 -18.57
C GLN A 766 14.27 -4.67 -19.48
N GLN A 767 13.52 -5.75 -19.19
CA GLN A 767 12.30 -6.09 -19.93
C GLN A 767 11.25 -4.97 -19.84
N ARG A 768 11.05 -4.37 -18.66
CA ARG A 768 10.17 -3.21 -18.47
C ARG A 768 10.61 -2.01 -19.31
N THR A 769 11.92 -1.71 -19.33
CA THR A 769 12.49 -0.61 -20.12
C THR A 769 12.28 -0.82 -21.62
N GLN A 770 12.47 -2.05 -22.11
CA GLN A 770 12.24 -2.42 -23.51
C GLN A 770 10.74 -2.36 -23.91
N GLY A 771 9.84 -2.78 -23.02
CA GLY A 771 8.39 -2.70 -23.24
C GLY A 771 7.89 -1.25 -23.31
N LEU A 772 8.36 -0.39 -22.39
CA LEU A 772 8.07 1.05 -22.42
C LEU A 772 8.56 1.70 -23.72
N TYR A 773 9.79 1.41 -24.16
CA TYR A 773 10.31 1.95 -25.41
C TYR A 773 9.52 1.50 -26.64
N SER A 774 9.14 0.21 -26.67
CA SER A 774 8.33 -0.35 -27.76
C SER A 774 6.95 0.32 -27.84
N SER A 775 6.38 0.67 -26.69
CA SER A 775 5.12 1.43 -26.60
C SER A 775 5.30 2.89 -27.05
N ILE A 776 6.39 3.55 -26.66
CA ILE A 776 6.70 4.93 -27.06
C ILE A 776 6.82 5.04 -28.59
N CYS A 777 7.61 4.19 -29.25
CA CYS A 777 7.72 4.18 -30.72
C CYS A 777 6.38 3.88 -31.42
N MET A 778 5.48 3.12 -30.78
CA MET A 778 4.15 2.80 -31.31
C MET A 778 3.21 4.02 -31.21
N PHE A 779 3.20 4.73 -30.08
CA PHE A 779 2.43 5.97 -29.90
C PHE A 779 2.99 7.13 -30.73
N GLU A 780 4.30 7.22 -30.88
CA GLU A 780 4.98 8.19 -31.74
C GLU A 780 4.57 7.99 -33.22
N LEU A 781 4.68 6.77 -33.74
CA LEU A 781 4.31 6.46 -35.13
C LEU A 781 2.83 6.76 -35.41
N ALA A 782 1.95 6.49 -34.44
CA ALA A 782 0.53 6.83 -34.53
C ALA A 782 0.26 8.35 -34.42
N SER A 783 1.03 9.09 -33.62
CA SER A 783 0.93 10.57 -33.50
C SER A 783 1.09 11.27 -34.86
N SER A 784 1.91 10.71 -35.75
CA SER A 784 2.12 11.19 -37.11
C SER A 784 0.85 11.17 -37.98
N SER A 785 -0.20 10.44 -37.58
CA SER A 785 -1.50 10.38 -38.28
C SER A 785 -2.52 11.45 -37.83
N PHE A 786 -2.09 12.40 -36.99
CA PHE A 786 -2.89 13.52 -36.49
C PHE A 786 -2.36 14.87 -37.03
N PRO A 787 -3.16 15.96 -37.00
CA PRO A 787 -2.72 17.31 -37.37
C PRO A 787 -1.51 17.78 -36.55
N ASP A 788 -0.68 18.63 -37.13
CA ASP A 788 0.64 18.98 -36.57
C ASP A 788 0.58 19.47 -35.11
N SER A 789 -0.31 20.41 -34.79
CA SER A 789 -0.47 20.92 -33.41
C SER A 789 -0.84 19.82 -32.40
N LEU A 790 -1.77 18.92 -32.76
CA LEU A 790 -2.18 17.82 -31.89
C LEU A 790 -1.09 16.74 -31.79
N ARG A 791 -0.35 16.49 -32.87
CA ARG A 791 0.81 15.59 -32.87
C ARG A 791 1.87 16.06 -31.88
N ASP A 792 2.20 17.35 -31.91
CA ASP A 792 3.27 17.90 -31.09
C ASP A 792 2.87 17.98 -29.61
N GLU A 793 1.62 18.36 -29.30
CA GLU A 793 1.10 18.26 -27.92
C GLU A 793 1.07 16.81 -27.39
N LEU A 794 0.73 15.82 -28.23
CA LEU A 794 0.73 14.41 -27.86
C LEU A 794 2.15 13.86 -27.66
N ARG A 795 3.12 14.26 -28.51
CA ARG A 795 4.54 13.90 -28.35
C ARG A 795 5.13 14.48 -27.07
N GLN A 796 4.86 15.77 -26.78
CA GLN A 796 5.28 16.39 -25.53
C GLN A 796 4.64 15.71 -24.30
N TYR A 797 3.38 15.26 -24.40
CA TYR A 797 2.74 14.47 -23.35
C TYR A 797 3.33 13.05 -23.19
N LEU A 798 3.68 12.39 -24.29
CA LEU A 798 4.32 11.07 -24.30
C LEU A 798 5.69 11.10 -23.62
N LEU A 799 6.51 12.11 -23.88
CA LEU A 799 7.80 12.30 -23.20
C LEU A 799 7.60 12.58 -21.69
N ARG A 800 6.72 13.51 -21.33
CA ARG A 800 6.43 13.88 -19.92
C ARG A 800 5.69 12.81 -19.12
N THR A 801 5.27 11.71 -19.74
CA THR A 801 4.70 10.54 -19.06
C THR A 801 5.58 9.31 -19.26
N MET A 802 5.41 8.57 -20.35
CA MET A 802 6.09 7.30 -20.60
C MET A 802 7.60 7.45 -20.82
N GLY A 803 8.05 8.56 -21.42
CA GLY A 803 9.49 8.87 -21.49
C GLY A 803 10.10 9.07 -20.10
N THR A 804 9.36 9.67 -19.17
CA THR A 804 9.75 9.85 -17.77
C THR A 804 9.74 8.53 -17.00
N ASP A 805 8.75 7.66 -17.23
CA ASP A 805 8.74 6.30 -16.68
C ASP A 805 9.89 5.43 -17.20
N LEU A 806 10.27 5.58 -18.48
CA LEU A 806 11.44 4.93 -19.06
C LEU A 806 12.73 5.43 -18.42
N ALA A 807 12.88 6.75 -18.23
CA ALA A 807 14.06 7.31 -17.55
C ALA A 807 14.15 6.89 -16.07
N ASN A 808 13.03 6.80 -15.37
CA ASN A 808 12.96 6.25 -14.02
C ASN A 808 13.37 4.77 -14.01
N ALA A 809 12.88 3.95 -14.95
CA ALA A 809 13.27 2.55 -15.08
C ALA A 809 14.77 2.38 -15.41
N ALA A 810 15.32 3.20 -16.31
CA ALA A 810 16.74 3.21 -16.64
C ALA A 810 17.62 3.64 -15.44
N LEU A 811 17.19 4.63 -14.65
CA LEU A 811 17.86 5.02 -13.41
C LEU A 811 17.81 3.90 -12.35
N SER A 812 16.69 3.19 -12.22
CA SER A 812 16.60 1.98 -11.38
C SER A 812 17.56 0.88 -11.84
N CYS A 813 17.66 0.62 -13.15
CA CYS A 813 18.65 -0.32 -13.72
C CYS A 813 20.10 0.07 -13.38
N ALA A 814 20.44 1.36 -13.46
CA ALA A 814 21.81 1.86 -13.29
C ALA A 814 22.26 2.01 -11.83
N SER A 815 21.34 2.42 -10.96
CA SER A 815 21.62 2.67 -9.52
C SER A 815 21.33 1.47 -8.62
N GLY A 816 20.58 0.48 -9.12
CA GLY A 816 20.05 -0.62 -8.31
C GLY A 816 18.93 -0.20 -7.33
N THR A 817 18.44 1.04 -7.41
CA THR A 817 17.36 1.52 -6.53
C THR A 817 15.99 1.12 -7.07
N GLU A 818 15.19 0.41 -6.29
CA GLU A 818 13.89 -0.13 -6.76
C GLU A 818 12.80 0.95 -6.97
N ASN A 819 13.00 2.17 -6.43
CA ASN A 819 11.97 3.22 -6.36
C ASN A 819 12.41 4.57 -6.99
N ALA A 820 13.17 4.56 -8.08
CA ALA A 820 13.67 5.78 -8.73
C ALA A 820 12.56 6.80 -9.07
N GLY A 821 11.36 6.33 -9.45
CA GLY A 821 10.20 7.18 -9.73
C GLY A 821 9.56 7.89 -8.52
N GLN A 822 10.02 7.60 -7.30
CA GLN A 822 9.61 8.31 -6.07
C GLN A 822 10.64 9.34 -5.58
N LEU A 823 11.81 9.44 -6.24
CA LEU A 823 12.87 10.37 -5.85
C LEU A 823 12.46 11.82 -6.16
N LYS A 824 12.64 12.71 -5.18
CA LYS A 824 12.56 14.16 -5.42
C LYS A 824 13.70 14.59 -6.35
N GLU A 825 13.49 15.68 -7.09
CA GLU A 825 14.42 16.13 -8.14
C GLU A 825 15.89 16.20 -7.69
N LYS A 826 16.16 16.88 -6.56
CA LYS A 826 17.49 16.93 -5.94
C LYS A 826 18.07 15.54 -5.58
N GLN A 827 17.24 14.62 -5.07
CA GLN A 827 17.69 13.27 -4.70
C GLN A 827 18.02 12.42 -5.94
N ARG A 828 17.27 12.63 -7.04
CA ARG A 828 17.57 12.05 -8.35
C ARG A 828 18.88 12.58 -8.92
N GLU A 829 19.13 13.89 -8.82
CA GLU A 829 20.41 14.51 -9.23
C GLU A 829 21.59 13.97 -8.41
N GLU A 830 21.46 13.88 -7.09
CA GLU A 830 22.44 13.25 -6.19
C GLU A 830 22.69 11.78 -6.56
N THR A 831 21.64 11.03 -6.89
CA THR A 831 21.74 9.63 -7.33
C THR A 831 22.47 9.51 -8.67
N ILE A 832 22.14 10.35 -9.65
CA ILE A 832 22.81 10.38 -10.97
C ILE A 832 24.29 10.76 -10.82
N ALA A 833 24.61 11.76 -9.99
CA ALA A 833 25.98 12.18 -9.73
C ALA A 833 26.85 11.06 -9.13
N SER A 834 26.25 10.16 -8.33
CA SER A 834 26.94 8.99 -7.75
C SER A 834 27.33 7.90 -8.76
N LEU A 835 26.78 7.92 -9.98
CA LEU A 835 27.05 6.91 -11.00
C LEU A 835 28.44 7.07 -11.65
N PRO A 836 29.03 5.98 -12.19
CA PRO A 836 30.19 6.04 -13.08
C PRO A 836 29.94 6.98 -14.27
N SER A 837 30.97 7.66 -14.78
CA SER A 837 30.83 8.70 -15.82
C SER A 837 30.00 8.26 -17.03
N ALA A 838 30.34 7.14 -17.66
CA ALA A 838 29.61 6.64 -18.83
C ALA A 838 28.10 6.42 -18.58
N LEU A 839 27.71 5.97 -17.38
CA LEU A 839 26.30 5.83 -17.00
C LEU A 839 25.64 7.17 -16.63
N ARG A 840 26.37 8.02 -15.91
CA ARG A 840 25.94 9.36 -15.51
C ARG A 840 25.61 10.21 -16.73
N ASP A 841 26.48 10.20 -17.73
CA ASP A 841 26.39 11.09 -18.89
C ASP A 841 25.21 10.67 -19.79
N SER A 842 25.04 9.38 -20.08
CA SER A 842 23.87 8.87 -20.81
C SER A 842 22.54 9.08 -20.08
N ILE A 843 22.50 8.94 -18.74
CA ILE A 843 21.25 9.14 -17.98
C ILE A 843 20.94 10.63 -17.80
N SER A 844 21.95 11.48 -17.67
CA SER A 844 21.78 12.95 -17.68
C SER A 844 21.27 13.44 -19.03
N SER A 845 21.77 12.87 -20.13
CA SER A 845 21.25 13.08 -21.49
C SER A 845 19.78 12.66 -21.60
N LEU A 846 19.40 11.49 -21.09
CA LEU A 846 18.01 11.05 -21.11
C LEU A 846 17.09 12.01 -20.33
N TYR A 847 17.45 12.39 -19.09
CA TYR A 847 16.63 13.33 -18.30
C TYR A 847 16.61 14.77 -18.86
N SER A 848 17.57 15.16 -19.70
CA SER A 848 17.54 16.47 -20.37
C SER A 848 16.62 16.46 -21.59
N SER A 849 16.63 15.41 -22.42
CA SER A 849 15.75 15.29 -23.59
C SER A 849 14.25 15.32 -23.24
N LEU A 850 13.85 14.80 -22.08
CA LEU A 850 12.47 14.90 -21.55
C LEU A 850 11.96 16.32 -21.31
N ARG A 851 12.86 17.33 -21.30
CA ARG A 851 12.51 18.75 -21.13
C ARG A 851 12.40 19.49 -22.46
N GLY A 852 12.89 18.92 -23.55
CA GLY A 852 12.80 19.48 -24.90
C GLY A 852 11.52 19.05 -25.63
N ASP A 853 11.30 19.68 -26.78
CA ASP A 853 10.27 19.29 -27.75
C ASP A 853 10.84 18.42 -28.91
N ASP A 854 12.13 18.08 -28.82
CA ASP A 854 12.87 17.24 -29.78
C ASP A 854 12.82 15.77 -29.37
N ILE A 855 12.11 14.96 -30.15
CA ILE A 855 11.95 13.51 -29.94
C ILE A 855 13.13 12.70 -30.51
N ASP A 856 13.85 13.22 -31.51
CA ASP A 856 15.04 12.57 -32.07
C ASP A 856 16.22 12.65 -31.08
N ALA A 857 16.31 13.75 -30.31
CA ALA A 857 17.21 13.87 -29.16
C ALA A 857 16.89 12.84 -28.05
N PHE A 858 15.60 12.54 -27.80
CA PHE A 858 15.20 11.47 -26.88
C PHE A 858 15.60 10.09 -27.42
N HIS A 859 15.34 9.80 -28.70
CA HIS A 859 15.76 8.53 -29.32
C HIS A 859 17.29 8.36 -29.33
N SER A 860 18.05 9.44 -29.50
CA SER A 860 19.51 9.44 -29.38
C SER A 860 19.96 9.07 -27.96
N ALA A 861 19.42 9.72 -26.92
CA ALA A 861 19.74 9.41 -25.53
C ALA A 861 19.34 7.97 -25.11
N VAL A 862 18.25 7.43 -25.66
CA VAL A 862 17.85 6.02 -25.46
C VAL A 862 18.79 5.05 -26.21
N PHE A 863 19.28 5.44 -27.38
CA PHE A 863 20.28 4.65 -28.12
C PHE A 863 21.62 4.61 -27.37
N ASP A 864 22.06 5.72 -26.77
CA ASP A 864 23.29 5.78 -25.96
C ASP A 864 23.24 4.81 -24.76
N LEU A 865 22.08 4.66 -24.11
CA LEU A 865 21.87 3.67 -23.03
C LEU A 865 21.97 2.21 -23.50
N SER A 866 21.82 1.96 -24.81
CA SER A 866 22.04 0.65 -25.42
C SER A 866 23.52 0.31 -25.62
N SER A 867 24.42 1.26 -25.38
CA SER A 867 25.88 1.06 -25.45
C SER A 867 26.35 -0.01 -24.44
N PRO A 868 27.34 -0.86 -24.81
CA PRO A 868 28.03 -1.74 -23.88
C PRO A 868 28.71 -1.01 -22.70
N ALA A 869 29.00 0.30 -22.85
CA ALA A 869 29.56 1.13 -21.78
C ALA A 869 28.49 1.71 -20.83
N ALA A 870 27.21 1.57 -21.16
CA ALA A 870 26.07 2.03 -20.36
C ALA A 870 25.33 0.82 -19.76
N LEU A 871 24.11 0.51 -20.22
CA LEU A 871 23.26 -0.54 -19.62
C LEU A 871 23.15 -1.82 -20.46
N SER A 872 23.75 -1.87 -21.67
CA SER A 872 23.70 -3.02 -22.59
C SER A 872 22.27 -3.51 -22.93
N ILE A 873 21.25 -2.63 -22.85
CA ILE A 873 19.85 -2.97 -23.14
C ILE A 873 19.59 -2.83 -24.65
N SER A 874 18.93 -3.79 -25.29
CA SER A 874 18.63 -3.69 -26.73
C SER A 874 17.40 -2.79 -27.01
N LEU A 875 17.50 -1.49 -26.77
CA LEU A 875 16.44 -0.50 -27.03
C LEU A 875 16.41 -0.10 -28.51
N LYS A 876 16.04 -1.06 -29.36
CA LYS A 876 15.83 -0.86 -30.81
C LYS A 876 14.37 -0.51 -31.09
N GLN A 877 14.12 0.21 -32.18
CA GLN A 877 12.74 0.41 -32.65
C GLN A 877 12.07 -0.96 -32.91
N PRO A 878 10.84 -1.19 -32.42
CA PRO A 878 10.15 -2.46 -32.57
C PRO A 878 9.80 -2.74 -34.03
N ASP A 879 9.92 -4.00 -34.45
CA ASP A 879 9.58 -4.42 -35.82
C ASP A 879 8.05 -4.45 -36.06
N ALA A 880 7.62 -4.76 -37.29
CA ALA A 880 6.20 -4.81 -37.62
C ALA A 880 5.41 -5.85 -36.78
N LYS A 881 6.03 -6.97 -36.40
CA LYS A 881 5.41 -8.00 -35.55
C LYS A 881 5.30 -7.52 -34.10
N THR A 882 6.40 -7.05 -33.50
CA THR A 882 6.41 -6.54 -32.13
C THR A 882 5.42 -5.38 -31.95
N ARG A 883 5.30 -4.47 -32.93
CA ARG A 883 4.31 -3.38 -32.88
C ARG A 883 2.86 -3.88 -32.88
N ALA A 884 2.56 -4.97 -33.57
CA ALA A 884 1.22 -5.57 -33.56
C ALA A 884 0.91 -6.24 -32.20
N GLU A 885 1.88 -6.95 -31.62
CA GLU A 885 1.75 -7.60 -30.31
C GLU A 885 1.56 -6.59 -29.17
N VAL A 886 2.31 -5.48 -29.19
CA VAL A 886 2.15 -4.39 -28.22
C VAL A 886 0.81 -3.65 -28.40
N LEU A 887 0.33 -3.49 -29.64
CA LEU A 887 -1.00 -2.92 -29.91
C LEU A 887 -2.12 -3.84 -29.39
N GLU A 888 -2.01 -5.15 -29.57
CA GLU A 888 -3.01 -6.11 -29.07
C GLU A 888 -3.10 -6.10 -27.54
N SER A 889 -1.96 -6.05 -26.83
CA SER A 889 -1.92 -5.86 -25.36
C SER A 889 -2.61 -4.55 -24.95
N TYR A 890 -2.25 -3.43 -25.57
CA TYR A 890 -2.81 -2.12 -25.22
C TYR A 890 -4.32 -2.03 -25.48
N VAL A 891 -4.83 -2.65 -26.56
CA VAL A 891 -6.27 -2.74 -26.85
C VAL A 891 -6.99 -3.63 -25.84
N ALA A 892 -6.37 -4.69 -25.32
CA ALA A 892 -6.92 -5.53 -24.26
C ALA A 892 -6.97 -4.77 -22.91
N GLU A 893 -5.89 -4.10 -22.53
CA GLU A 893 -5.80 -3.28 -21.31
C GLU A 893 -6.84 -2.15 -21.29
N LEU A 894 -6.96 -1.40 -22.40
CA LEU A 894 -7.97 -0.35 -22.53
C LEU A 894 -9.41 -0.90 -22.48
N LYS A 895 -9.65 -2.09 -23.03
CA LYS A 895 -10.96 -2.77 -22.95
C LYS A 895 -11.31 -3.15 -21.51
N GLU A 896 -10.34 -3.60 -20.71
CA GLU A 896 -10.56 -3.88 -19.29
C GLU A 896 -10.85 -2.59 -18.51
N GLN A 897 -10.09 -1.51 -18.76
CA GLN A 897 -10.35 -0.20 -18.14
C GLN A 897 -11.76 0.33 -18.43
N VAL A 898 -12.24 0.22 -19.69
CA VAL A 898 -13.59 0.63 -20.08
C VAL A 898 -14.70 -0.17 -19.36
N VAL A 899 -14.43 -1.42 -18.98
CA VAL A 899 -15.38 -2.27 -18.24
C VAL A 899 -15.28 -2.05 -16.72
N GLY A 900 -14.09 -1.75 -16.19
CA GLY A 900 -13.83 -1.63 -14.75
C GLY A 900 -14.03 -0.22 -14.16
N GLN A 901 -13.98 0.84 -14.97
CA GLN A 901 -14.13 2.21 -14.47
C GLN A 901 -15.60 2.64 -14.29
N THR A 902 -15.85 3.44 -13.24
CA THR A 902 -17.17 3.97 -12.90
C THR A 902 -17.27 5.49 -13.00
N GLU A 903 -16.15 6.20 -13.13
CA GLU A 903 -16.12 7.67 -13.24
C GLU A 903 -16.35 8.11 -14.69
N ALA A 904 -17.37 8.93 -14.93
CA ALA A 904 -17.80 9.30 -16.28
C ALA A 904 -16.72 10.00 -17.13
N ALA A 905 -15.80 10.76 -16.52
CA ALA A 905 -14.70 11.41 -17.24
C ALA A 905 -13.59 10.43 -17.63
N ALA A 906 -13.22 9.52 -16.72
CA ALA A 906 -12.25 8.46 -16.99
C ALA A 906 -12.79 7.46 -18.03
N VAL A 907 -14.04 7.00 -17.87
CA VAL A 907 -14.71 6.09 -18.82
C VAL A 907 -14.76 6.71 -20.23
N LEU A 908 -15.03 8.00 -20.35
CA LEU A 908 -15.01 8.69 -21.65
C LEU A 908 -13.60 8.71 -22.26
N LEU A 909 -12.56 8.99 -21.46
CA LEU A 909 -11.18 8.96 -21.92
C LEU A 909 -10.77 7.56 -22.40
N SER A 910 -10.94 6.53 -21.56
CA SER A 910 -10.60 5.15 -21.92
C SER A 910 -11.44 4.64 -23.10
N CYS A 911 -12.70 5.07 -23.26
CA CYS A 911 -13.49 4.78 -24.47
C CYS A 911 -12.87 5.39 -25.74
N VAL A 912 -12.47 6.66 -25.70
CA VAL A 912 -11.87 7.35 -26.86
C VAL A 912 -10.51 6.74 -27.21
N LEU A 913 -9.67 6.46 -26.21
CA LEU A 913 -8.39 5.78 -26.41
C LEU A 913 -8.58 4.36 -26.98
N TYR A 914 -9.54 3.58 -26.46
CA TYR A 914 -9.86 2.25 -26.96
C TYR A 914 -10.29 2.25 -28.43
N LEU A 915 -11.17 3.19 -28.83
CA LEU A 915 -11.62 3.29 -30.22
C LEU A 915 -10.49 3.73 -31.16
N LEU A 916 -9.66 4.70 -30.75
CA LEU A 916 -8.49 5.11 -31.54
C LEU A 916 -7.47 3.97 -31.70
N ALA A 917 -7.14 3.25 -30.63
CA ALA A 917 -6.24 2.10 -30.66
C ALA A 917 -6.78 0.95 -31.53
N LYS A 918 -8.06 0.59 -31.36
CA LYS A 918 -8.74 -0.45 -32.16
C LYS A 918 -8.72 -0.16 -33.67
N HIS A 919 -8.75 1.11 -34.06
CA HIS A 919 -8.70 1.55 -35.46
C HIS A 919 -7.28 1.92 -35.92
N GLY A 920 -6.23 1.45 -35.24
CA GLY A 920 -4.84 1.59 -35.68
C GLY A 920 -4.21 2.97 -35.45
N LYS A 921 -4.86 3.84 -34.65
CA LYS A 921 -4.31 5.13 -34.16
C LYS A 921 -4.09 5.12 -32.64
N PRO A 922 -3.36 4.15 -32.06
CA PRO A 922 -3.12 4.10 -30.62
C PRO A 922 -2.39 5.37 -30.14
N VAL A 923 -2.88 5.99 -29.06
CA VAL A 923 -2.23 7.13 -28.42
C VAL A 923 -2.36 7.01 -26.90
N THR A 924 -1.45 7.66 -26.17
CA THR A 924 -1.61 7.94 -24.74
C THR A 924 -1.96 9.41 -24.56
N ALA A 925 -2.97 9.70 -23.74
CA ALA A 925 -3.46 11.06 -23.53
C ALA A 925 -4.17 11.20 -22.16
N SER A 926 -4.19 12.41 -21.62
CA SER A 926 -5.02 12.80 -20.47
C SER A 926 -6.35 13.42 -20.91
N GLY A 927 -7.31 13.55 -19.99
CA GLY A 927 -8.67 14.05 -20.26
C GLY A 927 -8.75 15.40 -21.00
N ARG A 928 -7.73 16.25 -20.89
CA ARG A 928 -7.61 17.52 -21.63
C ARG A 928 -7.69 17.35 -23.15
N PHE A 929 -7.21 16.22 -23.67
CA PHE A 929 -7.15 15.93 -25.10
C PHE A 929 -8.46 15.40 -25.69
N VAL A 930 -9.42 14.98 -24.87
CA VAL A 930 -10.69 14.38 -25.35
C VAL A 930 -11.41 15.30 -26.34
N ALA A 931 -11.35 16.62 -26.13
CA ALA A 931 -11.94 17.60 -27.04
C ALA A 931 -11.26 17.70 -28.42
N GLN A 932 -9.97 17.35 -28.52
CA GLN A 932 -9.22 17.30 -29.78
C GLN A 932 -9.27 15.89 -30.42
N LEU A 933 -9.41 14.84 -29.59
CA LEU A 933 -9.39 13.44 -30.02
C LEU A 933 -10.76 12.91 -30.47
N VAL A 934 -11.88 13.33 -29.87
CA VAL A 934 -13.22 12.89 -30.31
C VAL A 934 -13.47 13.21 -31.78
N PRO A 935 -13.18 14.42 -32.31
CA PRO A 935 -13.31 14.70 -33.75
C PRO A 935 -12.44 13.82 -34.67
N GLN A 936 -11.41 13.15 -34.15
CA GLN A 936 -10.55 12.24 -34.93
C GLN A 936 -11.17 10.85 -35.11
N LEU A 937 -12.32 10.58 -34.47
CA LEU A 937 -13.13 9.37 -34.67
C LEU A 937 -14.23 9.56 -35.73
N ASP A 938 -14.44 10.80 -36.21
CA ASP A 938 -15.41 11.09 -37.27
C ASP A 938 -15.04 10.34 -38.57
N GLY A 939 -16.02 9.70 -39.20
CA GLY A 939 -15.80 8.78 -40.33
C GLY A 939 -15.01 7.49 -40.02
N ILE A 940 -14.46 7.30 -38.81
CA ILE A 940 -13.74 6.08 -38.39
C ILE A 940 -14.68 5.09 -37.67
N VAL A 941 -15.61 5.60 -36.86
CA VAL A 941 -16.62 4.80 -36.15
C VAL A 941 -18.01 5.00 -36.74
N GLU A 942 -18.98 4.16 -36.35
CA GLU A 942 -20.37 4.32 -36.76
C GLU A 942 -20.94 5.68 -36.30
N GLN A 943 -21.66 6.39 -37.16
CA GLN A 943 -22.24 7.70 -36.87
C GLN A 943 -23.05 7.71 -35.56
N THR A 944 -23.84 6.66 -35.32
CA THR A 944 -24.68 6.53 -34.11
C THR A 944 -23.84 6.43 -32.82
N LEU A 945 -22.60 5.97 -32.91
CA LEU A 945 -21.64 5.93 -31.80
C LEU A 945 -20.89 7.26 -31.65
N TYR A 946 -20.52 7.90 -32.77
CA TYR A 946 -19.91 9.23 -32.77
C TYR A 946 -20.82 10.29 -32.14
N ASP A 947 -22.09 10.36 -32.57
CA ASP A 947 -23.07 11.30 -32.03
C ASP A 947 -23.30 11.09 -30.52
N ARG A 948 -23.23 9.84 -30.06
CA ARG A 948 -23.25 9.48 -28.63
C ARG A 948 -22.00 9.95 -27.89
N LEU A 949 -20.80 9.76 -28.43
CA LEU A 949 -19.54 10.22 -27.83
C LEU A 949 -19.53 11.74 -27.68
N VAL A 950 -19.92 12.49 -28.72
CA VAL A 950 -20.05 13.96 -28.67
C VAL A 950 -21.08 14.40 -27.62
N THR A 951 -22.18 13.65 -27.47
CA THR A 951 -23.21 13.92 -26.44
C THR A 951 -22.70 13.64 -25.03
N VAL A 952 -22.03 12.51 -24.81
CA VAL A 952 -21.42 12.15 -23.51
C VAL A 952 -20.32 13.14 -23.13
N GLN A 953 -19.46 13.54 -24.07
CA GLN A 953 -18.46 14.59 -23.86
C GLN A 953 -19.09 15.90 -23.40
N ARG A 954 -20.18 16.34 -24.04
CA ARG A 954 -20.91 17.56 -23.64
C ARG A 954 -21.51 17.45 -22.23
N LEU A 955 -21.99 16.27 -21.85
CA LEU A 955 -22.52 16.00 -20.51
C LEU A 955 -21.39 15.96 -19.45
N VAL A 956 -20.29 15.26 -19.72
CA VAL A 956 -19.10 15.21 -18.83
C VAL A 956 -18.54 16.61 -18.60
N VAL A 957 -18.37 17.43 -19.66
CA VAL A 957 -17.91 18.83 -19.53
C VAL A 957 -18.90 19.70 -18.74
N LYS A 958 -20.19 19.37 -18.73
CA LYS A 958 -21.18 20.04 -17.86
C LYS A 958 -21.06 19.57 -16.40
N CYS A 959 -20.87 18.28 -16.16
CA CYS A 959 -20.68 17.69 -14.82
C CYS A 959 -19.30 17.99 -14.19
N LEU A 960 -18.36 18.56 -14.95
CA LEU A 960 -17.06 19.06 -14.46
C LEU A 960 -17.03 20.60 -14.28
N LYS A 961 -18.15 21.29 -14.58
CA LYS A 961 -18.31 22.75 -14.43
C LYS A 961 -19.37 23.15 -13.41
N ASN A 962 -20.09 22.16 -12.87
CA ASN A 962 -21.16 22.25 -11.88
C ASN A 962 -20.77 21.43 -10.64
#